data_AF-A0A7W3P5E7-F1
#
_entry.id   AF-A0A7W3P5E7-F1
#
_cell.length_a   1.000
_cell.length_b   1.000
_cell.length_c   1.000
_cell.angle_alpha   90.00
_cell.angle_beta   90.00
_cell.angle_gamma   90.00
#
_symmetry.space_group_name_H-M   'P 1'
#
loop_
_entity.id
_entity.type
_entity.pdbx_description
1 polymer ?
#
loop_
_entity_poly.entity_id
_entity_poly.type
_entity_poly.pdbx_seq_one_letter_code
_entity_poly.pdbx_strand_id
1 'polypeptide(L)'
;MALPAPGETVRPPHRTRRVPIGDYGFLSDGEVSALVAPAGSIDWMCLPRFDSPSIFGRLLGRHAGSFRVAPADISVPADVRYLPGTMILETSWGTPSGWVIVRDCLLIGPWHHEDDRSRTYRRTPNDYEAEHILLRTIRCASGEVQTTMDCEPVFDYGRTHVRWEYTGESYHQAVARAEGSDVEVTLTSDMRLGFEGGQASARTLLKEGDVRFVALSWNGAPPPTTYQDAYRRQVWTAHHWQHWLARGQFPDHPWRSYLQRSALTLKGLTYSPTGAIAAAGTTSLPETPGGNRNYDYRFTWIRDATFALWGLYSLGFDWEAIDFFSFIADLVAGEDEIQIMYGIGGEKQLTETELDHLPGYADSRPVRIGNAAYGQKQHDVWGALLDSLFLHFKAANHLDNRIWPIIDTQVQQALKHWREPDAGIWEVRGELQHFTSSKIMCWVAVDRGARIARMSGEDDKAAEWELAAQEIKDDILAHGVDERGVFTQHYGTTALDASLLLAPLLRFLPPDDERIRKTVMAIADELTVHDLVLRYKVDEIDDGFSGEEGSFTICSFWLVSALCEIGEFERARRLCAKLLSFAGPLQLYAEEIDPHTGQHLGNFPQAFTHLALINAVLHVIRIEEEHQLFLTAEPAALNAGEVLGRDGDDGAGESGEAAVHTTTAHPDDVDDVTRPVAP
;
A
#
# COMPACT_ATOMS: atom_id res chain seq x y z
N MET A 1 -57.44 23.09 36.52
CA MET A 1 -56.01 23.23 36.14
C MET A 1 -55.18 22.53 37.20
N ALA A 2 -54.23 21.69 36.79
CA ALA A 2 -53.17 21.17 37.64
C ALA A 2 -51.86 21.30 36.84
N LEU A 3 -50.76 21.65 37.50
CA LEU A 3 -49.46 21.86 36.84
C LEU A 3 -48.71 20.52 36.74
N PRO A 4 -47.99 20.25 35.63
CA PRO A 4 -47.12 19.09 35.53
C PRO A 4 -45.85 19.25 36.40
N ALA A 5 -45.25 18.12 36.76
CA ALA A 5 -44.03 18.06 37.57
C ALA A 5 -42.77 18.49 36.77
N PRO A 6 -41.68 18.94 37.44
CA PRO A 6 -40.51 19.49 36.77
C PRO A 6 -39.60 18.41 36.16
N GLY A 7 -39.62 18.37 34.82
CA GLY A 7 -38.53 18.00 33.91
C GLY A 7 -37.45 17.01 34.34
N GLU A 8 -37.56 15.77 33.84
CA GLU A 8 -36.37 15.00 33.51
C GLU A 8 -35.62 15.71 32.38
N THR A 9 -34.39 16.17 32.63
CA THR A 9 -33.52 16.68 31.57
C THR A 9 -32.97 15.50 30.77
N VAL A 10 -33.74 15.05 29.78
CA VAL A 10 -33.25 14.14 28.74
C VAL A 10 -32.05 14.80 28.08
N ARG A 11 -30.84 14.33 28.42
CA ARG A 11 -29.64 14.72 27.66
C ARG A 11 -29.88 14.28 26.22
N PRO A 12 -29.73 15.17 25.21
CA PRO A 12 -29.80 14.72 23.83
C PRO A 12 -28.73 13.65 23.63
N PRO A 13 -29.01 12.56 22.89
CA PRO A 13 -28.02 11.52 22.67
C PRO A 13 -26.81 12.17 22.02
N HIS A 14 -25.63 12.03 22.64
CA HIS A 14 -24.40 12.57 22.10
C HIS A 14 -24.15 11.92 20.74
N ARG A 15 -24.45 12.65 19.66
CA ARG A 15 -23.97 12.38 18.30
C ARG A 15 -22.44 12.55 18.31
N THR A 16 -21.75 11.55 18.85
CA THR A 16 -20.30 11.43 18.75
C THR A 16 -19.97 11.37 17.27
N ARG A 17 -19.34 12.45 16.80
CA ARG A 17 -18.89 12.66 15.43
C ARG A 17 -18.17 11.39 14.95
N ARG A 18 -18.63 10.80 13.84
CA ARG A 18 -17.96 9.65 13.23
C ARG A 18 -16.55 10.11 12.80
N VAL A 19 -15.54 9.28 13.02
CA VAL A 19 -14.16 9.61 12.67
C VAL A 19 -14.02 9.49 11.14
N PRO A 20 -13.56 10.54 10.44
CA PRO A 20 -13.26 10.48 9.00
C PRO A 20 -12.27 9.35 8.68
N ILE A 21 -12.38 8.74 7.50
CA ILE A 21 -11.55 7.60 7.10
C ILE A 21 -10.05 7.96 7.13
N GLY A 22 -9.67 9.11 6.56
CA GLY A 22 -8.28 9.60 6.55
C GLY A 22 -7.72 10.05 7.91
N ASP A 23 -8.54 10.19 8.95
CA ASP A 23 -8.09 10.56 10.31
C ASP A 23 -7.57 9.35 11.12
N TYR A 24 -7.76 8.12 10.63
CA TYR A 24 -7.32 6.89 11.31
C TYR A 24 -5.80 6.65 11.15
N GLY A 25 -5.14 6.27 12.24
CA GLY A 25 -3.77 5.76 12.21
C GLY A 25 -3.73 4.25 11.95
N PHE A 26 -2.94 3.83 10.96
CA PHE A 26 -2.72 2.43 10.62
C PHE A 26 -1.55 1.82 11.41
N LEU A 27 -1.77 0.66 12.01
CA LEU A 27 -0.73 -0.19 12.60
C LEU A 27 -0.68 -1.52 11.85
N SER A 28 0.52 -2.10 11.71
CA SER A 28 0.72 -3.47 11.22
C SER A 28 1.99 -4.08 11.80
N ASP A 29 2.03 -5.40 11.95
CA ASP A 29 3.22 -6.23 12.20
C ASP A 29 3.60 -7.11 10.98
N GLY A 30 2.81 -7.04 9.89
CA GLY A 30 2.95 -7.90 8.72
C GLY A 30 2.17 -9.22 8.79
N GLU A 31 1.43 -9.49 9.86
CA GLU A 31 0.44 -10.60 9.93
C GLU A 31 -0.99 -10.10 10.17
N VAL A 32 -1.13 -9.03 10.95
CA VAL A 32 -2.40 -8.34 11.21
C VAL A 32 -2.24 -6.83 11.10
N SER A 33 -3.37 -6.13 11.05
CA SER A 33 -3.41 -4.66 11.16
C SER A 33 -4.53 -4.17 12.08
N ALA A 34 -4.38 -2.94 12.54
CA ALA A 34 -5.36 -2.25 13.36
C ALA A 34 -5.50 -0.77 12.95
N LEU A 35 -6.71 -0.21 13.06
CA LEU A 35 -6.95 1.23 12.86
C LEU A 35 -7.25 1.92 14.20
N VAL A 36 -6.45 2.95 14.50
CA VAL A 36 -6.53 3.77 15.71
C VAL A 36 -7.19 5.11 15.40
N ALA A 37 -8.36 5.36 15.99
CA ALA A 37 -9.00 6.67 15.99
C ALA A 37 -8.21 7.69 16.83
N PRO A 38 -8.19 8.99 16.46
CA PRO A 38 -7.53 10.05 17.23
C PRO A 38 -7.93 10.14 18.72
N ALA A 39 -9.10 9.61 19.09
CA ALA A 39 -9.57 9.53 20.46
C ALA A 39 -8.90 8.42 21.31
N GLY A 40 -7.85 7.76 20.79
CA GLY A 40 -7.11 6.67 21.41
C GLY A 40 -7.81 5.31 21.33
N SER A 41 -8.81 5.15 20.46
CA SER A 41 -9.62 3.94 20.31
C SER A 41 -9.19 3.12 19.11
N ILE A 42 -9.00 1.82 19.28
CA ILE A 42 -8.86 0.89 18.16
C ILE A 42 -10.26 0.45 17.77
N ASP A 43 -10.65 0.81 16.55
CA ASP A 43 -12.01 0.67 16.02
C ASP A 43 -12.11 -0.41 14.93
N TRP A 44 -10.97 -0.92 14.47
CA TRP A 44 -10.84 -2.02 13.52
C TRP A 44 -9.61 -2.87 13.87
N MET A 45 -9.78 -4.19 13.99
CA MET A 45 -8.70 -5.17 14.07
C MET A 45 -9.23 -6.59 13.79
N CYS A 46 -8.51 -7.38 12.99
CA CYS A 46 -8.83 -8.77 12.65
C CYS A 46 -7.76 -9.73 13.18
N LEU A 47 -8.17 -10.92 13.62
CA LEU A 47 -7.28 -11.96 14.17
C LEU A 47 -7.68 -13.35 13.65
N PRO A 48 -6.73 -14.26 13.36
CA PRO A 48 -5.27 -14.10 13.47
C PRO A 48 -4.59 -13.52 12.20
N ARG A 49 -5.34 -13.19 11.14
CA ARG A 49 -4.85 -12.55 9.89
C ARG A 49 -5.65 -11.30 9.53
N PHE A 50 -5.11 -10.45 8.66
CA PHE A 50 -5.84 -9.33 8.01
C PHE A 50 -7.25 -9.70 7.53
N ASP A 51 -7.39 -10.82 6.83
CA ASP A 51 -8.63 -11.30 6.20
C ASP A 51 -9.54 -12.14 7.12
N SER A 52 -9.12 -12.36 8.37
CA SER A 52 -9.94 -13.07 9.38
C SER A 52 -11.12 -12.23 9.89
N PRO A 53 -12.05 -12.81 10.67
CA PRO A 53 -13.10 -12.04 11.32
C PRO A 53 -12.57 -10.96 12.28
N SER A 54 -13.25 -9.82 12.34
CA SER A 54 -12.82 -8.72 13.22
C SER A 54 -13.14 -9.00 14.70
N ILE A 55 -12.19 -8.69 15.59
CA ILE A 55 -12.39 -8.67 17.05
C ILE A 55 -12.76 -7.27 17.57
N PHE A 56 -12.41 -6.24 16.81
CA PHE A 56 -12.85 -4.85 16.98
C PHE A 56 -13.39 -4.38 15.62
N GLY A 57 -14.63 -3.91 15.60
CA GLY A 57 -15.39 -3.57 14.40
C GLY A 57 -16.21 -2.28 14.53
N ARG A 58 -15.93 -1.45 15.54
CA ARG A 58 -16.57 -0.15 15.80
C ARG A 58 -16.69 0.75 14.57
N LEU A 59 -15.72 0.65 13.66
CA LEU A 59 -15.69 1.29 12.34
C LEU A 59 -16.97 1.06 11.52
N LEU A 60 -17.47 -0.18 11.52
CA LEU A 60 -18.66 -0.62 10.77
C LEU A 60 -19.92 -0.71 11.66
N GLY A 61 -19.77 -0.86 12.97
CA GLY A 61 -20.90 -0.87 13.91
C GLY A 61 -20.48 -0.64 15.35
N ARG A 62 -21.09 0.36 16.01
CA ARG A 62 -20.71 0.81 17.37
C ARG A 62 -20.75 -0.26 18.47
N HIS A 63 -21.43 -1.39 18.23
CA HIS A 63 -21.54 -2.54 19.13
C HIS A 63 -20.52 -3.64 18.85
N ALA A 64 -19.78 -3.58 17.73
CA ALA A 64 -18.87 -4.63 17.27
C ALA A 64 -17.48 -4.58 17.94
N GLY A 65 -17.40 -4.07 19.16
CA GLY A 65 -16.18 -4.01 19.97
C GLY A 65 -15.15 -2.93 19.56
N SER A 66 -14.36 -2.52 20.56
CA SER A 66 -13.24 -1.55 20.43
C SER A 66 -12.33 -1.56 21.66
N PHE A 67 -11.15 -0.98 21.53
CA PHE A 67 -10.17 -0.89 22.63
C PHE A 67 -9.56 0.51 22.75
N ARG A 68 -9.91 1.25 23.81
CA ARG A 68 -9.46 2.63 24.06
C ARG A 68 -8.42 2.71 25.18
N VAL A 69 -7.40 3.57 25.00
CA VAL A 69 -6.47 4.05 26.04
C VAL A 69 -6.24 5.54 25.82
N ALA A 70 -6.65 6.39 26.78
CA ALA A 70 -6.60 7.86 26.68
C ALA A 70 -7.03 8.54 28.01
N PRO A 71 -7.02 9.89 28.11
CA PRO A 71 -7.66 10.59 29.23
C PRO A 71 -9.13 10.22 29.43
N ALA A 72 -9.59 10.33 30.68
CA ALA A 72 -10.96 10.07 31.10
C ALA A 72 -11.94 11.19 30.70
N ASP A 73 -11.45 12.42 30.58
CA ASP A 73 -12.21 13.66 30.43
C ASP A 73 -12.03 14.34 29.07
N ILE A 74 -11.06 13.90 28.26
CA ILE A 74 -10.76 14.46 26.94
C ILE A 74 -10.74 13.37 25.86
N SER A 75 -11.43 13.63 24.75
CA SER A 75 -11.50 12.77 23.57
C SER A 75 -10.73 13.32 22.36
N VAL A 76 -10.39 14.61 22.32
CA VAL A 76 -9.66 15.24 21.22
C VAL A 76 -8.17 15.34 21.60
N PRO A 77 -7.25 14.76 20.83
CA PRO A 77 -5.82 14.89 21.08
C PRO A 77 -5.31 16.30 20.76
N ALA A 78 -4.16 16.65 21.33
CA ALA A 78 -3.39 17.82 20.95
C ALA A 78 -2.52 17.56 19.70
N ASP A 79 -2.07 16.32 19.52
CA ASP A 79 -1.31 15.87 18.34
C ASP A 79 -1.44 14.34 18.14
N VAL A 80 -1.35 13.90 16.88
CA VAL A 80 -1.32 12.48 16.46
C VAL A 80 -0.28 12.33 15.36
N ARG A 81 0.75 11.52 15.57
CA ARG A 81 1.87 11.36 14.62
C ARG A 81 2.49 9.98 14.69
N TYR A 82 3.13 9.53 13.62
CA TYR A 82 4.06 8.41 13.72
C TYR A 82 5.40 8.85 14.34
N LEU A 83 6.09 7.94 15.02
CA LEU A 83 7.51 8.13 15.29
C LEU A 83 8.30 8.01 13.96
N PRO A 84 9.27 8.91 13.67
CA PRO A 84 9.95 8.96 12.38
C PRO A 84 10.54 7.61 11.95
N GLY A 85 10.26 7.21 10.71
CA GLY A 85 10.69 5.94 10.14
C GLY A 85 10.00 4.69 10.71
N THR A 86 8.83 4.81 11.35
CA THR A 86 8.10 3.68 11.94
C THR A 86 6.60 3.65 11.62
N MET A 87 5.96 2.54 11.97
CA MET A 87 4.51 2.43 12.19
C MET A 87 4.13 2.41 13.68
N ILE A 88 4.94 3.02 14.56
CA ILE A 88 4.54 3.28 15.95
C ILE A 88 3.81 4.63 15.99
N LEU A 89 2.53 4.61 16.36
CA LEU A 89 1.71 5.80 16.47
C LEU A 89 1.87 6.43 17.86
N GLU A 90 2.15 7.72 17.93
CA GLU A 90 2.16 8.51 19.16
C GLU A 90 0.97 9.48 19.16
N THR A 91 0.12 9.38 20.18
CA THR A 91 -0.97 10.33 20.42
C THR A 91 -0.73 11.07 21.73
N SER A 92 -0.85 12.40 21.68
CA SER A 92 -0.60 13.29 22.82
C SER A 92 -1.85 14.06 23.20
N TRP A 93 -2.18 14.13 24.49
CA TRP A 93 -3.26 14.97 25.02
C TRP A 93 -2.72 15.94 26.08
N GLY A 94 -3.06 17.22 25.93
CA GLY A 94 -2.98 18.21 27.00
C GLY A 94 -4.31 18.31 27.73
N THR A 95 -4.31 18.16 29.05
CA THR A 95 -5.48 18.35 29.92
C THR A 95 -5.30 19.61 30.78
N PRO A 96 -6.36 20.08 31.49
CA PRO A 96 -6.23 21.18 32.45
C PRO A 96 -5.25 20.93 33.60
N SER A 97 -4.84 19.67 33.84
CA SER A 97 -4.03 19.25 34.98
C SER A 97 -2.68 18.63 34.61
N GLY A 98 -2.45 18.26 33.35
CA GLY A 98 -1.20 17.63 32.91
C GLY A 98 -1.19 17.24 31.44
N TRP A 99 -0.14 16.55 31.01
CA TRP A 99 0.01 16.02 29.66
C TRP A 99 0.26 14.52 29.68
N VAL A 100 -0.43 13.77 28.82
CA VAL A 100 -0.21 12.33 28.65
C VAL A 100 0.08 12.00 27.19
N ILE A 101 1.02 11.08 27.00
CA ILE A 101 1.41 10.52 25.70
C ILE A 101 1.09 9.03 25.75
N VAL A 102 0.40 8.52 24.73
CA VAL A 102 0.20 7.10 24.48
C VAL A 102 0.94 6.74 23.19
N ARG A 103 1.59 5.58 23.16
CA ARG A 103 2.21 5.00 21.98
C ARG A 103 1.64 3.63 21.70
N ASP A 104 1.16 3.44 20.48
CA ASP A 104 0.48 2.24 20.03
C ASP A 104 1.28 1.57 18.91
N CYS A 105 1.49 0.27 19.02
CA CYS A 105 2.16 -0.55 18.01
C CYS A 105 1.70 -2.01 18.06
N LEU A 106 1.71 -2.67 16.91
CA LEU A 106 1.78 -4.12 16.84
C LEU A 106 3.27 -4.50 16.93
N LEU A 107 3.61 -5.45 17.80
CA LEU A 107 5.00 -5.78 18.09
C LEU A 107 5.58 -6.72 17.05
N ILE A 108 6.75 -6.33 16.53
CA ILE A 108 7.67 -7.21 15.81
C ILE A 108 8.86 -7.47 16.74
N GLY A 109 9.21 -8.75 16.88
CA GLY A 109 10.31 -9.27 17.70
C GLY A 109 11.36 -9.97 16.83
N PRO A 110 12.30 -10.72 17.43
CA PRO A 110 13.17 -11.64 16.69
C PRO A 110 12.40 -12.90 16.24
N TRP A 111 12.91 -13.58 15.21
CA TRP A 111 12.47 -14.93 14.82
C TRP A 111 12.55 -15.92 16.00
N HIS A 112 11.61 -16.87 16.09
CA HIS A 112 11.52 -17.79 17.22
C HIS A 112 11.30 -19.28 16.89
N HIS A 113 11.08 -19.65 15.62
CA HIS A 113 10.97 -21.05 15.20
C HIS A 113 12.36 -21.65 14.92
N GLU A 114 13.07 -22.02 15.99
CA GLU A 114 14.39 -22.67 15.92
C GLU A 114 14.29 -24.20 16.06
N ASP A 115 13.49 -24.68 17.03
CA ASP A 115 13.32 -26.12 17.33
C ASP A 115 12.18 -26.79 16.54
N ASP A 116 11.26 -26.01 15.97
CA ASP A 116 10.20 -26.47 15.08
C ASP A 116 10.01 -25.53 13.88
N ARG A 117 9.08 -25.85 12.97
CA ARG A 117 8.87 -25.09 11.73
C ARG A 117 7.51 -24.41 11.75
N SER A 118 7.52 -23.07 11.62
CA SER A 118 6.33 -22.25 11.38
C SER A 118 5.45 -22.84 10.28
N ARG A 119 4.15 -22.92 10.56
CA ARG A 119 3.13 -23.51 9.66
C ARG A 119 2.48 -22.47 8.74
N THR A 120 2.67 -21.19 9.02
CA THR A 120 2.17 -20.07 8.20
C THR A 120 3.20 -19.64 7.15
N TYR A 121 4.49 -19.62 7.49
CA TYR A 121 5.56 -19.15 6.62
C TYR A 121 5.84 -20.10 5.44
N ARG A 122 5.67 -19.54 4.23
CA ARG A 122 6.02 -20.13 2.92
C ARG A 122 7.18 -19.39 2.25
N ARG A 123 7.40 -18.11 2.57
CA ARG A 123 8.61 -17.36 2.20
C ARG A 123 9.80 -17.75 3.07
N THR A 124 10.99 -17.31 2.67
CA THR A 124 12.20 -17.45 3.47
C THR A 124 12.05 -16.66 4.77
N PRO A 125 12.20 -17.28 5.95
CA PRO A 125 12.26 -16.53 7.21
C PRO A 125 13.34 -15.46 7.18
N ASN A 126 13.06 -14.32 7.82
CA ASN A 126 14.03 -13.27 8.10
C ASN A 126 14.24 -13.20 9.62
N ASP A 127 15.16 -12.35 10.09
CA ASP A 127 15.52 -12.26 11.51
C ASP A 127 14.36 -11.82 12.45
N TYR A 128 13.19 -11.50 11.92
CA TYR A 128 12.06 -10.87 12.60
C TYR A 128 10.72 -11.54 12.30
N GLU A 129 9.82 -11.49 13.27
CA GLU A 129 8.45 -12.01 13.18
C GLU A 129 7.49 -11.18 14.05
N ALA A 130 6.19 -11.24 13.78
CA ALA A 130 5.18 -10.65 14.65
C ALA A 130 5.17 -11.35 16.01
N GLU A 131 5.23 -10.60 17.13
CA GLU A 131 5.11 -11.18 18.48
C GLU A 131 3.66 -11.54 18.84
N HIS A 132 2.69 -11.40 17.92
CA HIS A 132 1.24 -11.53 18.16
C HIS A 132 0.75 -10.75 19.40
N ILE A 133 1.27 -9.53 19.54
CA ILE A 133 0.97 -8.60 20.64
C ILE A 133 0.70 -7.20 20.08
N LEU A 134 -0.47 -6.66 20.40
CA LEU A 134 -0.77 -5.23 20.35
C LEU A 134 -0.31 -4.60 21.66
N LEU A 135 0.69 -3.72 21.60
CA LEU A 135 1.21 -2.99 22.76
C LEU A 135 0.80 -1.52 22.74
N ARG A 136 0.41 -1.03 23.92
CA ARG A 136 0.09 0.37 24.20
C ARG A 136 0.91 0.83 25.41
N THR A 137 1.87 1.73 25.23
CA THR A 137 2.63 2.33 26.34
C THR A 137 2.12 3.74 26.66
N ILE A 138 2.14 4.10 27.94
CA ILE A 138 1.55 5.34 28.45
C ILE A 138 2.59 6.07 29.29
N ARG A 139 2.74 7.39 29.10
CA ARG A 139 3.60 8.25 29.93
C ARG A 139 2.89 9.56 30.27
N CYS A 140 2.86 9.93 31.54
CA CYS A 140 2.51 11.28 31.95
C CYS A 140 3.74 12.19 31.79
N ALA A 141 3.69 13.11 30.83
CA ALA A 141 4.80 13.97 30.44
C ALA A 141 4.97 15.16 31.39
N SER A 142 3.88 15.69 31.95
CA SER A 142 3.88 16.72 33.00
C SER A 142 2.58 16.73 33.81
N GLY A 143 2.60 17.31 35.02
CA GLY A 143 1.42 17.48 35.87
C GLY A 143 0.82 16.18 36.39
N GLU A 144 -0.52 16.06 36.41
CA GLU A 144 -1.21 14.79 36.67
C GLU A 144 -2.44 14.59 35.75
N VAL A 145 -2.67 13.36 35.29
CA VAL A 145 -3.73 13.02 34.31
C VAL A 145 -4.48 11.76 34.75
N GLN A 146 -5.81 11.82 34.69
CA GLN A 146 -6.67 10.65 34.90
C GLN A 146 -6.79 9.88 33.58
N THR A 147 -6.12 8.74 33.47
CA THR A 147 -6.19 7.84 32.30
C THR A 147 -7.22 6.73 32.52
N THR A 148 -7.96 6.36 31.47
CA THR A 148 -8.70 5.09 31.40
C THR A 148 -8.16 4.18 30.29
N MET A 149 -8.40 2.89 30.49
CA MET A 149 -8.30 1.85 29.49
C MET A 149 -9.63 1.11 29.50
N ASP A 150 -10.22 0.90 28.32
CA ASP A 150 -11.50 0.24 28.16
C ASP A 150 -11.41 -0.70 26.91
N CYS A 151 -11.42 -2.01 27.13
CA CYS A 151 -11.20 -3.04 26.12
C CYS A 151 -12.41 -3.98 26.02
N GLU A 152 -13.21 -3.83 24.97
CA GLU A 152 -14.41 -4.62 24.69
C GLU A 152 -14.26 -5.31 23.33
N PRO A 153 -13.66 -6.51 23.23
CA PRO A 153 -13.64 -7.27 21.99
C PRO A 153 -14.98 -7.99 21.78
N VAL A 154 -15.47 -8.01 20.53
CA VAL A 154 -16.67 -8.75 20.13
C VAL A 154 -16.36 -9.45 18.81
N PHE A 155 -16.17 -10.76 18.87
CA PHE A 155 -15.69 -11.59 17.76
C PHE A 155 -16.77 -11.79 16.70
N ASP A 156 -16.37 -12.35 15.54
CA ASP A 156 -17.18 -12.49 14.32
C ASP A 156 -17.93 -11.20 13.95
N TYR A 157 -17.18 -10.12 13.72
CA TYR A 157 -17.71 -8.83 13.28
C TYR A 157 -18.82 -8.28 14.19
N GLY A 158 -18.69 -8.46 15.50
CA GLY A 158 -19.65 -7.99 16.49
C GLY A 158 -20.81 -8.92 16.83
N ARG A 159 -20.77 -10.19 16.39
CA ARG A 159 -21.82 -11.19 16.70
C ARG A 159 -21.58 -11.94 18.01
N THR A 160 -20.32 -12.17 18.37
CA THR A 160 -19.96 -13.13 19.41
C THR A 160 -19.27 -12.42 20.58
N HIS A 161 -20.06 -12.18 21.65
CA HIS A 161 -19.55 -11.55 22.86
C HIS A 161 -18.60 -12.46 23.65
N VAL A 162 -17.53 -11.87 24.18
CA VAL A 162 -16.57 -12.57 25.04
C VAL A 162 -17.00 -12.59 26.51
N ARG A 163 -16.38 -13.47 27.29
CA ARG A 163 -16.32 -13.44 28.75
C ARG A 163 -14.87 -13.26 29.20
N TRP A 164 -14.62 -12.29 30.08
CA TRP A 164 -13.33 -12.07 30.73
C TRP A 164 -13.19 -12.90 32.02
N GLU A 165 -12.01 -13.48 32.22
CA GLU A 165 -11.60 -14.16 33.46
C GLU A 165 -10.15 -13.79 33.80
N TYR A 166 -9.80 -13.71 35.09
CA TYR A 166 -8.40 -13.53 35.50
C TYR A 166 -7.62 -14.83 35.28
N THR A 167 -6.37 -14.75 34.81
CA THR A 167 -5.51 -15.94 34.62
C THR A 167 -4.90 -16.48 35.91
N GLY A 168 -5.05 -15.75 37.04
CA GLY A 168 -4.59 -16.13 38.37
C GLY A 168 -5.10 -15.15 39.44
N GLU A 169 -4.46 -15.11 40.61
CA GLU A 169 -4.88 -14.30 41.77
C GLU A 169 -4.62 -12.78 41.62
N SER A 170 -4.25 -12.30 40.43
CA SER A 170 -3.75 -10.96 40.17
C SER A 170 -4.65 -10.15 39.23
N TYR A 171 -4.90 -8.89 39.58
CA TYR A 171 -5.62 -7.91 38.74
C TYR A 171 -4.87 -7.49 37.47
N HIS A 172 -3.67 -8.03 37.21
CA HIS A 172 -2.77 -7.56 36.15
C HIS A 172 -2.80 -8.38 34.86
N GLN A 173 -3.52 -9.51 34.84
CA GLN A 173 -3.73 -10.28 33.62
C GLN A 173 -5.13 -10.91 33.58
N ALA A 174 -5.78 -10.80 32.44
CA ALA A 174 -7.09 -11.34 32.15
C ALA A 174 -7.13 -11.96 30.75
N VAL A 175 -8.04 -12.87 30.51
CA VAL A 175 -8.23 -13.55 29.23
C VAL A 175 -9.69 -13.53 28.82
N ALA A 176 -9.93 -13.22 27.55
CA ALA A 176 -11.25 -13.18 26.94
C ALA A 176 -11.45 -14.41 26.04
N ARG A 177 -12.55 -15.13 26.27
CA ARG A 177 -12.96 -16.30 25.49
C ARG A 177 -14.39 -16.16 25.02
N ALA A 178 -14.71 -16.83 23.91
CA ALA A 178 -16.06 -16.97 23.39
C ALA A 178 -16.36 -18.45 23.09
N GLU A 179 -17.61 -18.87 23.27
CA GLU A 179 -18.04 -20.22 22.91
C GLU A 179 -18.05 -20.39 21.38
N GLY A 180 -17.45 -21.47 20.87
CA GLY A 180 -17.32 -21.72 19.43
C GLY A 180 -16.26 -20.88 18.70
N SER A 181 -15.38 -20.19 19.42
CA SER A 181 -14.25 -19.43 18.86
C SER A 181 -12.91 -20.11 19.18
N ASP A 182 -12.09 -20.37 18.15
CA ASP A 182 -10.68 -20.77 18.32
C ASP A 182 -9.78 -19.57 18.67
N VAL A 183 -10.25 -18.33 18.48
CA VAL A 183 -9.55 -17.11 18.91
C VAL A 183 -9.73 -16.90 20.41
N GLU A 184 -8.61 -16.72 21.10
CA GLU A 184 -8.49 -16.32 22.51
C GLU A 184 -7.56 -15.10 22.58
N VAL A 185 -7.91 -14.09 23.40
CA VAL A 185 -7.06 -12.90 23.61
C VAL A 185 -6.77 -12.64 25.08
N THR A 186 -5.51 -12.38 25.41
CA THR A 186 -5.03 -12.12 26.78
C THR A 186 -4.61 -10.65 26.95
N LEU A 187 -5.20 -9.98 27.94
CA LEU A 187 -4.91 -8.60 28.29
C LEU A 187 -4.00 -8.56 29.52
N THR A 188 -2.81 -7.98 29.39
CA THR A 188 -1.80 -7.87 30.46
C THR A 188 -1.43 -6.40 30.68
N SER A 189 -1.40 -5.93 31.94
CA SER A 189 -1.12 -4.53 32.27
C SER A 189 -0.62 -4.34 33.71
N ASP A 190 0.24 -3.34 33.93
CA ASP A 190 0.59 -2.85 35.28
C ASP A 190 -0.51 -1.98 35.93
N MET A 191 -1.59 -1.68 35.20
CA MET A 191 -2.85 -1.20 35.78
C MET A 191 -3.67 -2.37 36.33
N ARG A 192 -4.54 -2.08 37.31
CA ARG A 192 -5.49 -3.07 37.84
C ARG A 192 -6.72 -3.13 36.93
N LEU A 193 -6.94 -4.30 36.32
CA LEU A 193 -8.10 -4.62 35.51
C LEU A 193 -9.34 -4.88 36.39
N GLY A 194 -10.52 -4.61 35.85
CA GLY A 194 -11.82 -5.06 36.33
C GLY A 194 -12.75 -5.31 35.13
N PHE A 195 -13.86 -6.01 35.32
CA PHE A 195 -14.73 -6.45 34.22
C PHE A 195 -16.17 -5.96 34.38
N GLU A 196 -16.74 -5.42 33.31
CA GLU A 196 -18.17 -5.07 33.20
C GLU A 196 -18.73 -5.75 31.94
N GLY A 197 -19.25 -6.97 32.11
CA GLY A 197 -19.73 -7.80 30.99
C GLY A 197 -18.60 -8.22 30.05
N GLY A 198 -18.71 -7.84 28.77
CA GLY A 198 -17.69 -8.09 27.75
C GLY A 198 -16.52 -7.09 27.76
N GLN A 199 -16.56 -6.04 28.59
CA GLN A 199 -15.52 -5.03 28.69
C GLN A 199 -14.58 -5.31 29.87
N ALA A 200 -13.27 -5.27 29.62
CA ALA A 200 -12.25 -5.11 30.64
C ALA A 200 -11.82 -3.65 30.73
N SER A 201 -11.91 -3.05 31.92
CA SER A 201 -11.57 -1.64 32.16
C SER A 201 -10.51 -1.48 33.24
N ALA A 202 -9.75 -0.38 33.15
CA ALA A 202 -8.85 0.08 34.19
C ALA A 202 -8.84 1.61 34.24
N ARG A 203 -8.65 2.17 35.44
CA ARG A 203 -8.57 3.62 35.66
C ARG A 203 -7.47 3.94 36.66
N THR A 204 -6.57 4.84 36.29
CA THR A 204 -5.45 5.27 37.15
C THR A 204 -5.19 6.76 37.03
N LEU A 205 -4.77 7.39 38.12
CA LEU A 205 -4.17 8.72 38.09
C LEU A 205 -2.68 8.52 37.82
N LEU A 206 -2.14 9.18 36.81
CA LEU A 206 -0.71 9.24 36.53
C LEU A 206 -0.21 10.63 36.92
N LYS A 207 1.02 10.71 37.44
CA LYS A 207 1.72 11.96 37.74
C LYS A 207 2.96 12.09 36.87
N GLU A 208 3.51 13.29 36.75
CA GLU A 208 4.74 13.55 35.97
C GLU A 208 5.83 12.49 36.19
N GLY A 209 6.21 11.80 35.11
CA GLY A 209 7.18 10.70 35.14
C GLY A 209 6.58 9.30 35.34
N ASP A 210 5.31 9.14 35.74
CA ASP A 210 4.62 7.86 35.72
C ASP A 210 4.56 7.29 34.30
N VAL A 211 4.77 5.98 34.22
CA VAL A 211 4.65 5.18 33.01
C VAL A 211 3.81 3.93 33.29
N ARG A 212 3.01 3.50 32.31
CA ARG A 212 2.19 2.27 32.37
C ARG A 212 2.20 1.56 31.01
N PHE A 213 1.80 0.30 30.96
CA PHE A 213 1.62 -0.42 29.70
C PHE A 213 0.32 -1.24 29.68
N VAL A 214 -0.18 -1.53 28.48
CA VAL A 214 -1.26 -2.48 28.21
C VAL A 214 -0.88 -3.29 26.98
N ALA A 215 -0.86 -4.62 27.11
CA ALA A 215 -0.60 -5.54 26.01
C ALA A 215 -1.82 -6.45 25.81
N LEU A 216 -2.29 -6.56 24.58
CA LEU A 216 -3.31 -7.53 24.15
C LEU A 216 -2.61 -8.55 23.25
N SER A 217 -2.48 -9.80 23.70
CA SER A 217 -1.83 -10.89 22.96
C SER A 217 -2.82 -11.96 22.52
N TRP A 218 -2.48 -12.68 21.45
CA TRP A 218 -3.25 -13.83 20.93
C TRP A 218 -2.30 -15.00 20.63
N ASN A 219 -2.82 -16.12 20.13
CA ASN A 219 -2.07 -17.34 19.79
C ASN A 219 -1.20 -17.95 20.92
N GLY A 220 -1.40 -17.53 22.17
CA GLY A 220 -0.57 -17.93 23.33
C GLY A 220 0.74 -17.14 23.47
N ALA A 221 0.95 -16.06 22.71
CA ALA A 221 2.19 -15.29 22.70
C ALA A 221 2.55 -14.69 24.08
N PRO A 222 3.80 -14.87 24.58
CA PRO A 222 4.22 -14.41 25.91
C PRO A 222 4.23 -12.88 26.06
N PRO A 223 3.25 -12.28 26.78
CA PRO A 223 3.12 -10.84 26.86
C PRO A 223 4.21 -10.22 27.75
N PRO A 224 4.56 -8.93 27.58
CA PRO A 224 5.40 -8.23 28.53
C PRO A 224 4.73 -8.15 29.90
N THR A 225 5.50 -8.42 30.95
CA THR A 225 5.02 -8.41 32.35
C THR A 225 5.42 -7.14 33.12
N THR A 226 6.22 -6.27 32.51
CA THR A 226 6.70 -5.00 33.09
C THR A 226 6.77 -3.92 32.02
N TYR A 227 6.66 -2.64 32.43
CA TYR A 227 6.86 -1.52 31.52
C TYR A 227 8.25 -1.55 30.85
N GLN A 228 9.29 -1.99 31.56
CA GLN A 228 10.65 -2.09 31.03
C GLN A 228 10.74 -3.10 29.87
N ASP A 229 10.07 -4.25 29.99
CA ASP A 229 10.02 -5.22 28.88
C ASP A 229 9.16 -4.73 27.72
N ALA A 230 7.98 -4.16 28.00
CA ALA A 230 7.12 -3.53 27.00
C ALA A 230 7.87 -2.45 26.20
N TYR A 231 8.56 -1.54 26.89
CA TYR A 231 9.35 -0.48 26.25
C TYR A 231 10.54 -1.05 25.46
N ARG A 232 11.20 -2.11 25.94
CA ARG A 232 12.27 -2.81 25.21
C ARG A 232 11.78 -3.38 23.88
N ARG A 233 10.63 -4.09 23.89
CA ARG A 233 10.01 -4.64 22.67
C ARG A 233 9.57 -3.52 21.72
N GLN A 234 8.92 -2.46 22.22
CA GLN A 234 8.57 -1.29 21.42
C GLN A 234 9.79 -0.64 20.74
N VAL A 235 10.94 -0.57 21.41
CA VAL A 235 12.20 -0.06 20.84
C VAL A 235 12.76 -1.03 19.79
N TRP A 236 12.66 -2.35 19.99
CA TRP A 236 13.03 -3.34 18.97
C TRP A 236 12.17 -3.21 17.70
N THR A 237 10.84 -3.12 17.85
CA THR A 237 9.91 -2.86 16.74
C THR A 237 10.20 -1.52 16.04
N ALA A 238 10.61 -0.48 16.78
CA ALA A 238 11.06 0.78 16.18
C ALA A 238 12.32 0.59 15.32
N HIS A 239 13.30 -0.16 15.81
CA HIS A 239 14.52 -0.49 15.08
C HIS A 239 14.24 -1.35 13.85
N HIS A 240 13.31 -2.32 13.90
CA HIS A 240 12.89 -3.10 12.73
C HIS A 240 12.40 -2.17 11.61
N TRP A 241 11.42 -1.30 11.88
CA TRP A 241 10.88 -0.39 10.85
C TRP A 241 11.91 0.60 10.31
N GLN A 242 12.76 1.15 11.18
CA GLN A 242 13.81 2.10 10.77
C GLN A 242 14.91 1.42 9.96
N HIS A 243 15.32 0.20 10.35
CA HIS A 243 16.29 -0.59 9.59
C HIS A 243 15.72 -1.01 8.23
N TRP A 244 14.47 -1.49 8.19
CA TRP A 244 13.77 -1.82 6.96
C TRP A 244 13.75 -0.63 6.00
N LEU A 245 13.27 0.54 6.47
CA LEU A 245 13.14 1.75 5.67
C LEU A 245 14.50 2.31 5.22
N ALA A 246 15.55 2.16 6.02
CA ALA A 246 16.90 2.63 5.68
C ALA A 246 17.55 1.88 4.50
N ARG A 247 16.99 0.74 4.07
CA ARG A 247 17.40 0.04 2.83
C ARG A 247 16.80 0.69 1.57
N GLY A 248 15.70 1.44 1.73
CA GLY A 248 14.97 2.03 0.61
C GLY A 248 15.64 3.26 0.02
N GLN A 249 15.57 3.37 -1.30
CA GLN A 249 16.08 4.50 -2.08
C GLN A 249 15.03 5.60 -2.13
N PHE A 250 15.34 6.77 -1.57
CA PHE A 250 14.43 7.92 -1.52
C PHE A 250 15.18 9.20 -1.93
N PRO A 251 14.78 9.89 -3.01
CA PRO A 251 15.36 11.16 -3.42
C PRO A 251 15.31 12.22 -2.30
N ASP A 252 16.30 13.14 -2.27
CA ASP A 252 16.36 14.19 -1.26
C ASP A 252 15.49 15.39 -1.63
N HIS A 253 14.18 15.13 -1.69
CA HIS A 253 13.14 16.04 -2.16
C HIS A 253 12.13 16.35 -1.04
N PRO A 254 11.48 17.54 -1.00
CA PRO A 254 10.45 17.84 0.00
C PRO A 254 9.29 16.83 0.09
N TRP A 255 9.03 16.05 -0.97
CA TRP A 255 7.99 15.01 -0.99
C TRP A 255 8.46 13.62 -0.50
N ARG A 256 9.73 13.48 -0.09
CA ARG A 256 10.34 12.25 0.46
C ARG A 256 9.51 11.59 1.57
N SER A 257 8.84 12.39 2.41
CA SER A 257 8.00 11.88 3.50
C SER A 257 6.80 11.06 3.00
N TYR A 258 6.15 11.49 1.91
CA TYR A 258 5.04 10.75 1.30
C TYR A 258 5.50 9.42 0.68
N LEU A 259 6.68 9.39 0.05
CA LEU A 259 7.28 8.15 -0.44
C LEU A 259 7.57 7.18 0.73
N GLN A 260 8.19 7.67 1.80
CA GLN A 260 8.53 6.86 2.97
C GLN A 260 7.30 6.35 3.73
N ARG A 261 6.23 7.15 3.87
CA ARG A 261 4.96 6.68 4.46
C ARG A 261 4.27 5.67 3.55
N SER A 262 4.24 5.89 2.25
CA SER A 262 3.64 4.95 1.29
C SER A 262 4.37 3.60 1.32
N ALA A 263 5.70 3.60 1.31
CA ALA A 263 6.52 2.39 1.44
C ALA A 263 6.24 1.63 2.75
N LEU A 264 6.22 2.30 3.90
CA LEU A 264 5.86 1.69 5.19
C LEU A 264 4.44 1.11 5.19
N THR A 265 3.50 1.80 4.55
CA THR A 265 2.09 1.37 4.48
C THR A 265 1.94 0.12 3.63
N LEU A 266 2.61 0.06 2.48
CA LEU A 266 2.63 -1.12 1.61
C LEU A 266 3.31 -2.31 2.27
N LYS A 267 4.43 -2.10 2.97
CA LYS A 267 5.04 -3.17 3.78
C LYS A 267 4.11 -3.63 4.90
N GLY A 268 3.34 -2.72 5.50
CA GLY A 268 2.29 -3.05 6.48
C GLY A 268 1.05 -3.74 5.91
N LEU A 269 0.80 -3.66 4.60
CA LEU A 269 -0.23 -4.43 3.90
C LEU A 269 0.34 -5.72 3.27
N THR A 270 1.64 -5.96 3.40
CA THR A 270 2.30 -7.20 2.95
C THR A 270 2.15 -8.26 4.04
N TYR A 271 1.53 -9.39 3.72
CA TYR A 271 1.39 -10.54 4.62
C TYR A 271 2.70 -11.36 4.62
N SER A 272 3.60 -11.03 5.56
CA SER A 272 4.96 -11.55 5.71
C SER A 272 5.12 -13.07 5.54
N PRO A 273 4.20 -13.93 6.03
CA PRO A 273 4.34 -15.39 5.86
C PRO A 273 4.29 -15.86 4.41
N THR A 274 3.63 -15.13 3.51
CA THR A 274 3.39 -15.57 2.11
C THR A 274 3.98 -14.66 1.05
N GLY A 275 4.16 -13.37 1.36
CA GLY A 275 4.52 -12.32 0.39
C GLY A 275 3.32 -11.64 -0.27
N ALA A 276 2.08 -12.10 -0.06
CA ALA A 276 0.87 -11.47 -0.60
C ALA A 276 0.71 -10.02 -0.12
N ILE A 277 0.13 -9.13 -0.95
CA ILE A 277 -0.17 -7.74 -0.57
C ILE A 277 -1.69 -7.57 -0.58
N ALA A 278 -2.27 -7.19 0.57
CA ALA A 278 -3.70 -6.88 0.67
C ALA A 278 -3.99 -5.52 0.00
N ALA A 279 -5.05 -5.44 -0.80
CA ALA A 279 -5.45 -4.18 -1.45
C ALA A 279 -5.82 -3.08 -0.44
N ALA A 280 -6.38 -3.45 0.72
CA ALA A 280 -6.54 -2.57 1.88
C ALA A 280 -6.55 -3.30 3.23
N GLY A 281 -6.46 -2.54 4.32
CA GLY A 281 -6.62 -3.05 5.69
C GLY A 281 -8.08 -3.30 6.12
N THR A 282 -9.06 -2.86 5.34
CA THR A 282 -10.50 -2.82 5.71
C THR A 282 -11.40 -3.56 4.73
N THR A 283 -12.65 -3.79 5.19
CA THR A 283 -13.80 -4.08 4.34
C THR A 283 -14.87 -3.00 4.50
N SER A 284 -15.66 -2.80 3.46
CA SER A 284 -16.98 -2.16 3.51
C SER A 284 -16.97 -0.72 4.03
N LEU A 285 -15.87 -0.02 3.80
CA LEU A 285 -15.91 1.43 3.71
C LEU A 285 -16.50 1.82 2.34
N PRO A 286 -17.34 2.87 2.26
CA PRO A 286 -18.15 3.15 1.08
C PRO A 286 -17.44 4.08 0.08
N GLU A 287 -17.55 3.78 -1.22
CA GLU A 287 -17.21 4.72 -2.31
C GLU A 287 -18.01 6.03 -2.19
N THR A 288 -19.23 6.00 -1.65
CA THR A 288 -20.03 7.21 -1.36
C THR A 288 -20.91 7.01 -0.11
N PRO A 289 -20.95 7.95 0.86
CA PRO A 289 -21.68 7.76 2.12
C PRO A 289 -23.18 7.51 1.93
N GLY A 290 -23.67 6.39 2.44
CA GLY A 290 -25.04 5.90 2.23
C GLY A 290 -25.22 5.00 1.00
N GLY A 291 -24.18 4.87 0.17
CA GLY A 291 -24.15 4.04 -1.04
C GLY A 291 -24.04 2.54 -0.77
N ASN A 292 -24.12 1.77 -1.87
CA ASN A 292 -24.14 0.30 -1.90
C ASN A 292 -22.85 -0.35 -2.43
N ARG A 293 -21.90 0.44 -2.93
CA ARG A 293 -20.56 0.00 -3.35
C ARG A 293 -19.60 0.04 -2.15
N ASN A 294 -19.67 -1.05 -1.38
CA ASN A 294 -18.94 -1.27 -0.14
C ASN A 294 -18.40 -2.71 -0.20
N TYR A 295 -17.08 -2.90 -0.33
CA TYR A 295 -16.46 -4.19 -0.67
C TYR A 295 -15.35 -4.61 0.30
N ASP A 296 -15.07 -5.92 0.36
CA ASP A 296 -13.95 -6.47 1.12
C ASP A 296 -12.67 -6.50 0.29
N TYR A 297 -11.67 -5.73 0.73
CA TYR A 297 -10.41 -5.46 0.03
C TYR A 297 -9.20 -6.08 0.74
N ARG A 298 -9.42 -6.97 1.73
CA ARG A 298 -8.34 -7.61 2.51
C ARG A 298 -7.71 -8.81 1.80
N PHE A 299 -7.84 -8.83 0.47
CA PHE A 299 -7.40 -9.86 -0.46
C PHE A 299 -6.35 -9.29 -1.41
N THR A 300 -5.70 -10.16 -2.18
CA THR A 300 -4.61 -9.79 -3.11
C THR A 300 -5.08 -9.95 -4.56
N TRP A 301 -5.00 -8.88 -5.33
CA TRP A 301 -5.32 -8.85 -6.76
C TRP A 301 -4.07 -9.13 -7.60
N ILE A 302 -4.23 -9.85 -8.70
CA ILE A 302 -3.18 -10.09 -9.70
C ILE A 302 -2.92 -8.83 -10.53
N ARG A 303 -3.96 -8.01 -10.81
CA ARG A 303 -3.85 -6.73 -11.51
C ARG A 303 -2.83 -5.79 -10.86
N ASP A 304 -2.89 -5.66 -9.54
CA ASP A 304 -2.05 -4.74 -8.76
C ASP A 304 -0.56 -5.13 -8.82
N ALA A 305 -0.24 -6.36 -9.23
CA ALA A 305 1.11 -6.92 -9.21
C ALA A 305 2.15 -6.11 -10.00
N THR A 306 1.77 -5.59 -11.18
CA THR A 306 2.66 -4.75 -11.99
C THR A 306 3.09 -3.49 -11.24
N PHE A 307 2.13 -2.82 -10.60
CA PHE A 307 2.36 -1.61 -9.83
C PHE A 307 3.11 -1.91 -8.53
N ALA A 308 2.81 -3.04 -7.88
CA ALA A 308 3.50 -3.51 -6.68
C ALA A 308 5.00 -3.71 -6.95
N LEU A 309 5.35 -4.51 -7.97
CA LEU A 309 6.75 -4.74 -8.32
C LEU A 309 7.43 -3.45 -8.78
N TRP A 310 6.80 -2.64 -9.64
CA TRP A 310 7.39 -1.39 -10.11
C TRP A 310 7.66 -0.41 -8.96
N GLY A 311 6.70 -0.22 -8.04
CA GLY A 311 6.85 0.64 -6.87
C GLY A 311 7.93 0.17 -5.90
N LEU A 312 8.00 -1.14 -5.64
CA LEU A 312 9.00 -1.73 -4.74
C LEU A 312 10.41 -1.68 -5.35
N TYR A 313 10.60 -2.10 -6.61
CA TYR A 313 11.90 -2.02 -7.29
C TYR A 313 12.40 -0.58 -7.46
N SER A 314 11.51 0.38 -7.76
CA SER A 314 11.90 1.81 -7.89
C SER A 314 12.37 2.42 -6.56
N LEU A 315 12.04 1.79 -5.44
CA LEU A 315 12.50 2.16 -4.10
C LEU A 315 13.57 1.19 -3.55
N GLY A 316 14.05 0.22 -4.33
CA GLY A 316 15.06 -0.76 -3.90
C GLY A 316 14.60 -1.79 -2.87
N PHE A 317 13.30 -2.07 -2.77
CA PHE A 317 12.74 -3.12 -1.90
C PHE A 317 12.67 -4.46 -2.63
N ASP A 318 13.82 -4.92 -3.11
CA ASP A 318 13.93 -6.09 -4.00
C ASP A 318 13.42 -7.38 -3.35
N TRP A 319 13.61 -7.54 -2.03
CA TRP A 319 13.17 -8.72 -1.28
C TRP A 319 11.64 -8.81 -1.20
N GLU A 320 10.98 -7.72 -0.83
CA GLU A 320 9.52 -7.63 -0.84
C GLU A 320 8.95 -7.91 -2.24
N ALA A 321 9.61 -7.41 -3.29
CA ALA A 321 9.23 -7.66 -4.67
C ALA A 321 9.42 -9.14 -5.09
N ILE A 322 10.52 -9.79 -4.67
CA ILE A 322 10.77 -11.22 -4.88
C ILE A 322 9.75 -12.10 -4.13
N ASP A 323 9.40 -11.74 -2.89
CA ASP A 323 8.47 -12.52 -2.08
C ASP A 323 7.04 -12.46 -2.63
N PHE A 324 6.59 -11.27 -3.04
CA PHE A 324 5.31 -11.08 -3.71
C PHE A 324 5.28 -11.77 -5.10
N PHE A 325 6.34 -11.63 -5.90
CA PHE A 325 6.49 -12.39 -7.15
C PHE A 325 6.38 -13.91 -6.90
N SER A 326 7.03 -14.41 -5.85
CA SER A 326 7.02 -15.84 -5.50
C SER A 326 5.64 -16.31 -5.05
N PHE A 327 4.87 -15.46 -4.37
CA PHE A 327 3.46 -15.72 -4.06
C PHE A 327 2.63 -15.88 -5.34
N ILE A 328 2.73 -14.93 -6.28
CA ILE A 328 2.02 -14.98 -7.57
C ILE A 328 2.43 -16.23 -8.37
N ALA A 329 3.73 -16.54 -8.44
CA ALA A 329 4.24 -17.73 -9.14
C ALA A 329 3.72 -19.05 -8.53
N ASP A 330 3.63 -19.15 -7.20
CA ASP A 330 3.08 -20.32 -6.51
C ASP A 330 1.54 -20.44 -6.67
N LEU A 331 0.82 -19.35 -6.96
CA LEU A 331 -0.63 -19.37 -7.25
C LEU A 331 -0.98 -19.90 -8.63
N VAL A 332 -0.15 -19.62 -9.65
CA VAL A 332 -0.44 -19.90 -11.06
C VAL A 332 0.32 -21.12 -11.61
N ALA A 333 1.19 -21.74 -10.79
CA ALA A 333 2.01 -22.88 -11.19
C ALA A 333 1.17 -24.13 -11.51
N GLY A 334 0.93 -24.37 -12.81
CA GLY A 334 0.14 -25.50 -13.30
C GLY A 334 -1.35 -25.22 -13.46
N GLU A 335 -1.76 -23.95 -13.44
CA GLU A 335 -3.14 -23.51 -13.63
C GLU A 335 -3.34 -22.92 -15.05
N ASP A 336 -4.33 -23.43 -15.78
CA ASP A 336 -4.69 -22.88 -17.10
C ASP A 336 -5.56 -21.62 -16.99
N GLU A 337 -6.54 -21.60 -16.08
CA GLU A 337 -7.37 -20.41 -15.78
C GLU A 337 -6.95 -19.81 -14.44
N ILE A 338 -6.54 -18.53 -14.45
CA ILE A 338 -6.14 -17.78 -13.26
C ILE A 338 -7.25 -16.82 -12.83
N GLN A 339 -7.42 -16.63 -11.52
CA GLN A 339 -8.41 -15.70 -10.95
C GLN A 339 -7.84 -14.29 -10.89
N ILE A 340 -8.69 -13.26 -10.90
CA ILE A 340 -8.25 -11.88 -10.68
C ILE A 340 -7.74 -11.65 -9.25
N MET A 341 -8.29 -12.36 -8.26
CA MET A 341 -7.97 -12.19 -6.84
C MET A 341 -7.97 -13.52 -6.07
N TYR A 342 -7.23 -13.52 -4.96
CA TYR A 342 -7.05 -14.65 -4.05
C TYR A 342 -6.99 -14.16 -2.59
N GLY A 343 -7.29 -15.03 -1.63
CA GLY A 343 -6.97 -14.78 -0.22
C GLY A 343 -5.46 -14.67 0.00
N ILE A 344 -5.02 -14.01 1.07
CA ILE A 344 -3.58 -13.77 1.31
C ILE A 344 -2.80 -15.04 1.66
N GLY A 345 -3.48 -16.14 2.02
CA GLY A 345 -2.92 -17.49 2.12
C GLY A 345 -3.04 -18.30 0.83
N GLY A 346 -3.48 -17.69 -0.26
CA GLY A 346 -3.77 -18.32 -1.56
C GLY A 346 -5.13 -19.02 -1.62
N GLU A 347 -6.08 -18.64 -0.77
CA GLU A 347 -7.44 -19.19 -0.77
C GLU A 347 -8.20 -18.79 -2.05
N LYS A 348 -8.65 -19.78 -2.83
CA LYS A 348 -9.34 -19.53 -4.13
C LYS A 348 -10.81 -19.10 -4.01
N GLN A 349 -11.51 -19.41 -2.91
CA GLN A 349 -12.94 -19.09 -2.75
C GLN A 349 -13.15 -17.94 -1.78
N LEU A 350 -13.68 -16.82 -2.28
CA LEU A 350 -13.88 -15.56 -1.53
C LEU A 350 -15.36 -15.16 -1.48
N THR A 351 -16.25 -16.12 -1.20
CA THR A 351 -17.71 -15.99 -1.25
C THR A 351 -18.23 -14.72 -0.57
N GLU A 352 -18.79 -13.80 -1.37
CA GLU A 352 -19.41 -12.54 -0.90
C GLU A 352 -20.65 -12.86 -0.03
N THR A 353 -20.68 -12.33 1.20
CA THR A 353 -21.82 -12.45 2.13
C THR A 353 -22.08 -11.13 2.85
N GLU A 354 -23.34 -10.85 3.18
CA GLU A 354 -23.75 -9.58 3.80
C GLU A 354 -23.94 -9.69 5.33
N LEU A 355 -23.51 -8.65 6.05
CA LEU A 355 -23.53 -8.55 7.51
C LEU A 355 -24.69 -7.66 7.97
N ASP A 356 -25.93 -8.14 7.81
CA ASP A 356 -27.17 -7.39 8.05
C ASP A 356 -27.30 -6.75 9.45
N HIS A 357 -26.58 -7.25 10.45
CA HIS A 357 -26.57 -6.73 11.82
C HIS A 357 -25.77 -5.43 11.97
N LEU A 358 -24.86 -5.14 11.04
CA LEU A 358 -24.06 -3.91 11.06
C LEU A 358 -24.78 -2.76 10.32
N PRO A 359 -24.71 -1.52 10.84
CA PRO A 359 -25.20 -0.35 10.12
C PRO A 359 -24.27 0.09 8.98
N GLY A 360 -22.97 -0.27 9.06
CA GLY A 360 -21.93 0.16 8.12
C GLY A 360 -21.30 1.51 8.48
N TYR A 361 -20.14 1.80 7.87
CA TYR A 361 -19.54 3.11 7.99
C TYR A 361 -20.45 4.16 7.32
N ALA A 362 -20.58 5.33 7.95
CA ALA A 362 -21.57 6.36 7.59
C ALA A 362 -23.06 5.90 7.52
N ASP A 363 -23.39 4.72 8.05
CA ASP A 363 -24.68 4.02 7.90
C ASP A 363 -24.97 3.54 6.45
N SER A 364 -23.91 3.31 5.68
CA SER A 364 -23.93 2.80 4.29
C SER A 364 -24.11 1.28 4.27
N ARG A 365 -24.98 0.77 3.39
CA ARG A 365 -25.33 -0.67 3.33
C ARG A 365 -25.39 -1.16 1.88
N PRO A 366 -25.09 -2.45 1.63
CA PRO A 366 -24.78 -3.50 2.60
C PRO A 366 -23.36 -3.41 3.16
N VAL A 367 -23.08 -4.15 4.24
CA VAL A 367 -21.73 -4.44 4.69
C VAL A 367 -21.40 -5.85 4.20
N ARG A 368 -20.30 -6.03 3.48
CA ARG A 368 -19.88 -7.29 2.86
C ARG A 368 -18.64 -7.88 3.53
N ILE A 369 -18.51 -9.20 3.48
CA ILE A 369 -17.24 -9.92 3.67
C ILE A 369 -17.09 -10.95 2.56
N GLY A 370 -15.85 -11.17 2.11
CA GLY A 370 -15.63 -11.77 0.78
C GLY A 370 -15.96 -10.77 -0.34
N ASN A 371 -15.64 -11.13 -1.58
CA ASN A 371 -15.77 -10.26 -2.75
C ASN A 371 -16.10 -11.08 -3.99
N ALA A 372 -17.26 -10.82 -4.62
CA ALA A 372 -17.81 -11.66 -5.69
C ALA A 372 -16.98 -11.64 -6.99
N ALA A 373 -16.10 -10.65 -7.19
CA ALA A 373 -15.29 -10.58 -8.40
C ALA A 373 -14.23 -11.69 -8.50
N TYR A 374 -13.99 -12.48 -7.44
CA TYR A 374 -13.15 -13.70 -7.51
C TYR A 374 -13.58 -14.71 -8.58
N GLY A 375 -14.86 -14.70 -8.97
CA GLY A 375 -15.43 -15.54 -10.01
C GLY A 375 -15.63 -14.85 -11.37
N GLN A 376 -15.21 -13.60 -11.55
CA GLN A 376 -15.28 -12.90 -12.83
C GLN A 376 -14.16 -13.34 -13.79
N LYS A 377 -14.43 -13.21 -15.10
CA LYS A 377 -13.39 -13.24 -16.13
C LYS A 377 -13.05 -11.81 -16.53
N GLN A 378 -11.79 -11.44 -16.29
CA GLN A 378 -11.18 -10.15 -16.65
C GLN A 378 -9.90 -10.47 -17.44
N HIS A 379 -9.70 -9.84 -18.59
CA HIS A 379 -8.61 -10.19 -19.51
C HIS A 379 -7.31 -9.39 -19.28
N ASP A 380 -7.32 -8.46 -18.32
CA ASP A 380 -6.15 -7.72 -17.86
C ASP A 380 -5.16 -8.59 -17.06
N VAL A 381 -5.66 -9.63 -16.39
CA VAL A 381 -4.94 -10.55 -15.51
C VAL A 381 -3.65 -11.12 -16.13
N TRP A 382 -3.68 -11.47 -17.42
CA TRP A 382 -2.52 -11.99 -18.15
C TRP A 382 -1.47 -10.91 -18.43
N GLY A 383 -1.91 -9.71 -18.78
CA GLY A 383 -1.02 -8.56 -19.01
C GLY A 383 -0.31 -8.14 -17.72
N ALA A 384 -1.06 -8.10 -16.62
CA ALA A 384 -0.52 -7.71 -15.32
C ALA A 384 0.54 -8.70 -14.83
N LEU A 385 0.22 -10.00 -14.91
CA LEU A 385 1.15 -11.08 -14.60
C LEU A 385 2.42 -11.00 -15.46
N LEU A 386 2.31 -10.99 -16.79
CA LEU A 386 3.48 -11.09 -17.67
C LEU A 386 4.32 -9.79 -17.71
N ASP A 387 3.74 -8.61 -17.46
CA ASP A 387 4.53 -7.40 -17.20
C ASP A 387 5.25 -7.48 -15.85
N SER A 388 4.60 -8.03 -14.80
CA SER A 388 5.28 -8.26 -13.52
C SER A 388 6.43 -9.28 -13.64
N LEU A 389 6.27 -10.34 -14.46
CA LEU A 389 7.34 -11.31 -14.74
C LEU A 389 8.48 -10.63 -15.51
N PHE A 390 8.17 -9.77 -16.49
CA PHE A 390 9.18 -9.05 -17.28
C PHE A 390 9.96 -8.01 -16.45
N LEU A 391 9.29 -7.29 -15.56
CA LEU A 391 9.91 -6.36 -14.61
C LEU A 391 10.85 -7.10 -13.64
N HIS A 392 10.37 -8.19 -13.03
CA HIS A 392 11.18 -9.05 -12.16
C HIS A 392 12.41 -9.60 -12.90
N PHE A 393 12.22 -10.17 -14.09
CA PHE A 393 13.31 -10.76 -14.89
C PHE A 393 14.37 -9.71 -15.27
N LYS A 394 13.96 -8.47 -15.58
CA LYS A 394 14.89 -7.35 -15.81
C LYS A 394 15.67 -6.93 -14.57
N ALA A 395 15.06 -6.98 -13.38
CA ALA A 395 15.73 -6.61 -12.13
C ALA A 395 16.68 -7.71 -11.63
N ALA A 396 16.23 -8.96 -11.64
CA ALA A 396 16.98 -10.11 -11.15
C ALA A 396 18.01 -10.67 -12.15
N ASN A 397 17.85 -10.37 -13.45
CA ASN A 397 18.64 -10.95 -14.56
C ASN A 397 18.71 -12.50 -14.52
N HIS A 398 17.65 -13.13 -13.99
CA HIS A 398 17.51 -14.57 -13.84
C HIS A 398 16.04 -14.96 -13.91
N LEU A 399 15.74 -16.08 -14.58
CA LEU A 399 14.43 -16.70 -14.61
C LEU A 399 14.57 -18.12 -14.02
N ASP A 400 13.75 -18.47 -13.03
CA ASP A 400 13.62 -19.87 -12.61
C ASP A 400 12.94 -20.66 -13.75
N ASN A 401 13.46 -21.85 -14.04
CA ASN A 401 12.89 -22.79 -15.01
C ASN A 401 11.40 -23.11 -14.75
N ARG A 402 10.92 -22.96 -13.50
CA ARG A 402 9.50 -23.03 -13.13
C ARG A 402 8.61 -21.99 -13.82
N ILE A 403 9.17 -20.84 -14.20
CA ILE A 403 8.42 -19.68 -14.71
C ILE A 403 8.19 -19.76 -16.22
N TRP A 404 9.06 -20.44 -16.98
CA TRP A 404 8.90 -20.56 -18.43
C TRP A 404 7.58 -21.24 -18.86
N PRO A 405 7.13 -22.37 -18.24
CA PRO A 405 5.80 -22.93 -18.50
C PRO A 405 4.65 -21.97 -18.14
N ILE A 406 4.81 -21.13 -17.11
CA ILE A 406 3.80 -20.13 -16.73
C ILE A 406 3.69 -19.06 -17.82
N ILE A 407 4.82 -18.56 -18.33
CA ILE A 407 4.83 -17.61 -19.45
C ILE A 407 4.14 -18.22 -20.67
N ASP A 408 4.55 -19.43 -21.07
CA ASP A 408 4.01 -20.12 -22.25
C ASP A 408 2.48 -20.31 -22.15
N THR A 409 1.99 -20.87 -21.04
CA THR A 409 0.54 -21.05 -20.81
C THR A 409 -0.19 -19.72 -20.86
N GLN A 410 0.26 -18.69 -20.14
CA GLN A 410 -0.52 -17.46 -19.98
C GLN A 410 -0.46 -16.55 -21.23
N VAL A 411 0.60 -16.61 -22.04
CA VAL A 411 0.57 -16.05 -23.40
C VAL A 411 -0.47 -16.76 -24.26
N GLN A 412 -0.51 -18.09 -24.22
CA GLN A 412 -1.46 -18.88 -25.03
C GLN A 412 -2.92 -18.66 -24.59
N GLN A 413 -3.22 -18.42 -23.30
CA GLN A 413 -4.56 -18.02 -22.87
C GLN A 413 -4.94 -16.63 -23.41
N ALA A 414 -4.02 -15.65 -23.35
CA ALA A 414 -4.27 -14.32 -23.93
C ALA A 414 -4.51 -14.40 -25.45
N LEU A 415 -3.70 -15.18 -26.19
CA LEU A 415 -3.86 -15.42 -27.64
C LEU A 415 -5.20 -16.07 -27.99
N LYS A 416 -5.69 -16.97 -27.12
CA LYS A 416 -6.97 -17.67 -27.23
C LYS A 416 -8.18 -16.77 -26.96
N HIS A 417 -8.10 -15.89 -25.95
CA HIS A 417 -9.24 -15.15 -25.42
C HIS A 417 -9.32 -13.66 -25.78
N TRP A 418 -8.27 -13.03 -26.33
CA TRP A 418 -8.30 -11.56 -26.56
C TRP A 418 -9.46 -11.07 -27.44
N ARG A 419 -10.00 -11.91 -28.32
CA ARG A 419 -11.16 -11.60 -29.18
C ARG A 419 -12.52 -11.72 -28.48
N GLU A 420 -12.57 -12.15 -27.22
CA GLU A 420 -13.79 -12.29 -26.41
C GLU A 420 -14.00 -11.04 -25.50
N PRO A 421 -15.25 -10.64 -25.19
CA PRO A 421 -15.52 -9.56 -24.23
C PRO A 421 -15.30 -10.01 -22.77
N ASP A 422 -15.03 -9.06 -21.88
CA ASP A 422 -14.76 -9.29 -20.45
C ASP A 422 -15.36 -8.23 -19.52
N ALA A 423 -15.15 -8.38 -18.20
CA ALA A 423 -15.65 -7.45 -17.18
C ALA A 423 -14.74 -6.23 -16.92
N GLY A 424 -13.56 -6.17 -17.56
CA GLY A 424 -12.65 -5.04 -17.48
C GLY A 424 -11.99 -4.82 -16.11
N ILE A 425 -11.08 -3.85 -16.09
CA ILE A 425 -10.34 -3.40 -14.90
C ILE A 425 -11.22 -2.89 -13.75
N TRP A 426 -12.42 -2.41 -14.06
CA TRP A 426 -13.38 -1.89 -13.07
C TRP A 426 -14.41 -2.92 -12.61
N GLU A 427 -14.21 -4.19 -12.93
CA GLU A 427 -14.96 -5.34 -12.39
C GLU A 427 -16.48 -5.25 -12.62
N VAL A 428 -16.91 -4.66 -13.75
CA VAL A 428 -18.30 -4.22 -13.95
C VAL A 428 -19.31 -5.36 -13.84
N ARG A 429 -20.48 -5.08 -13.26
CA ARG A 429 -21.54 -6.08 -13.04
C ARG A 429 -22.62 -6.06 -14.15
N GLY A 430 -22.45 -5.23 -15.18
CA GLY A 430 -23.28 -5.14 -16.39
C GLY A 430 -22.92 -6.15 -17.52
N GLU A 431 -23.24 -5.81 -18.77
CA GLU A 431 -22.88 -6.65 -19.93
C GLU A 431 -21.38 -6.58 -20.25
N LEU A 432 -20.75 -7.73 -20.54
CA LEU A 432 -19.33 -7.82 -20.89
C LEU A 432 -19.03 -7.07 -22.19
N GLN A 433 -17.95 -6.29 -22.23
CA GLN A 433 -17.57 -5.46 -23.39
C GLN A 433 -16.17 -5.78 -23.92
N HIS A 434 -15.88 -5.30 -25.13
CA HIS A 434 -14.53 -5.27 -25.68
C HIS A 434 -13.76 -4.06 -25.11
N PHE A 435 -13.45 -4.09 -23.81
CA PHE A 435 -12.75 -3.01 -23.11
C PHE A 435 -11.35 -2.78 -23.69
N THR A 436 -11.08 -1.56 -24.15
CA THR A 436 -9.83 -1.19 -24.85
C THR A 436 -8.61 -1.37 -23.95
N SER A 437 -8.74 -1.10 -22.64
CA SER A 437 -7.68 -1.37 -21.66
C SER A 437 -7.43 -2.87 -21.47
N SER A 438 -8.47 -3.71 -21.40
CA SER A 438 -8.31 -5.17 -21.41
C SER A 438 -7.61 -5.67 -22.67
N LYS A 439 -7.92 -5.12 -23.86
CA LYS A 439 -7.22 -5.47 -25.11
C LYS A 439 -5.75 -5.03 -25.09
N ILE A 440 -5.45 -3.83 -24.59
CA ILE A 440 -4.07 -3.37 -24.37
C ILE A 440 -3.33 -4.32 -23.41
N MET A 441 -4.00 -4.86 -22.39
CA MET A 441 -3.37 -5.81 -21.46
C MET A 441 -3.19 -7.21 -22.08
N CYS A 442 -4.09 -7.67 -22.95
CA CYS A 442 -3.81 -8.84 -23.81
C CYS A 442 -2.60 -8.59 -24.73
N TRP A 443 -2.45 -7.38 -25.30
CA TRP A 443 -1.25 -7.01 -26.05
C TRP A 443 0.01 -7.04 -25.18
N VAL A 444 -0.04 -6.48 -23.96
CA VAL A 444 1.07 -6.53 -23.00
C VAL A 444 1.46 -7.98 -22.72
N ALA A 445 0.50 -8.87 -22.49
CA ALA A 445 0.76 -10.29 -22.24
C ALA A 445 1.66 -10.91 -23.33
N VAL A 446 1.28 -10.74 -24.60
CA VAL A 446 2.00 -11.33 -25.74
C VAL A 446 3.32 -10.60 -26.02
N ASP A 447 3.35 -9.26 -25.98
CA ASP A 447 4.58 -8.46 -26.18
C ASP A 447 5.65 -8.76 -25.11
N ARG A 448 5.26 -8.88 -23.84
CA ARG A 448 6.19 -9.24 -22.76
C ARG A 448 6.62 -10.70 -22.84
N GLY A 449 5.72 -11.60 -23.18
CA GLY A 449 6.05 -12.99 -23.51
C GLY A 449 7.13 -13.08 -24.60
N ALA A 450 6.96 -12.37 -25.71
CA ALA A 450 7.92 -12.36 -26.82
C ALA A 450 9.29 -11.78 -26.43
N ARG A 451 9.32 -10.72 -25.63
CA ARG A 451 10.56 -10.13 -25.10
C ARG A 451 11.31 -11.10 -24.19
N ILE A 452 10.60 -11.79 -23.29
CA ILE A 452 11.24 -12.81 -22.43
C ILE A 452 11.73 -13.98 -23.29
N ALA A 453 10.92 -14.48 -24.23
CA ALA A 453 11.31 -15.55 -25.16
C ALA A 453 12.63 -15.25 -25.88
N ARG A 454 12.78 -14.04 -26.45
CA ARG A 454 14.04 -13.63 -27.10
C ARG A 454 15.21 -13.54 -26.12
N MET A 455 14.99 -13.04 -24.91
CA MET A 455 16.03 -12.99 -23.87
C MET A 455 16.40 -14.39 -23.33
N SER A 456 15.51 -15.37 -23.45
CA SER A 456 15.74 -16.79 -23.13
C SER A 456 16.31 -17.62 -24.29
N GLY A 457 16.41 -17.07 -25.51
CA GLY A 457 16.90 -17.78 -26.69
C GLY A 457 15.85 -18.60 -27.45
N GLU A 458 14.56 -18.41 -27.15
CA GLU A 458 13.42 -19.08 -27.79
C GLU A 458 12.95 -18.26 -29.01
N ASP A 459 13.86 -18.01 -29.96
CA ASP A 459 13.71 -17.04 -31.05
C ASP A 459 12.50 -17.31 -31.97
N ASP A 460 12.19 -18.57 -32.28
CA ASP A 460 11.04 -18.94 -33.11
C ASP A 460 9.71 -18.54 -32.43
N LYS A 461 9.57 -18.78 -31.12
CA LYS A 461 8.41 -18.34 -30.32
C LYS A 461 8.36 -16.82 -30.19
N ALA A 462 9.50 -16.17 -30.01
CA ALA A 462 9.57 -14.71 -29.96
C ALA A 462 9.05 -14.07 -31.26
N ALA A 463 9.37 -14.66 -32.42
CA ALA A 463 8.88 -14.21 -33.72
C ALA A 463 7.37 -14.50 -33.92
N GLU A 464 6.88 -15.67 -33.49
CA GLU A 464 5.45 -16.01 -33.51
C GLU A 464 4.63 -15.01 -32.68
N TRP A 465 5.07 -14.77 -31.44
CA TRP A 465 4.38 -13.89 -30.51
C TRP A 465 4.52 -12.41 -30.89
N GLU A 466 5.60 -11.96 -31.50
CA GLU A 466 5.69 -10.58 -32.05
C GLU A 466 4.68 -10.34 -33.18
N LEU A 467 4.46 -11.31 -34.06
CA LEU A 467 3.44 -11.21 -35.11
C LEU A 467 2.03 -11.16 -34.53
N ALA A 468 1.75 -11.98 -33.51
CA ALA A 468 0.45 -12.00 -32.85
C ALA A 468 0.20 -10.74 -31.98
N ALA A 469 1.23 -10.22 -31.31
CA ALA A 469 1.15 -8.93 -30.61
C ALA A 469 0.88 -7.79 -31.61
N GLN A 470 1.48 -7.83 -32.80
CA GLN A 470 1.17 -6.84 -33.85
C GLN A 470 -0.29 -6.97 -34.34
N GLU A 471 -0.84 -8.18 -34.49
CA GLU A 471 -2.27 -8.37 -34.81
C GLU A 471 -3.20 -7.72 -33.76
N ILE A 472 -2.98 -8.01 -32.47
CA ILE A 472 -3.76 -7.43 -31.37
C ILE A 472 -3.65 -5.90 -31.38
N LYS A 473 -2.45 -5.37 -31.61
CA LYS A 473 -2.20 -3.93 -31.67
C LYS A 473 -2.93 -3.28 -32.84
N ASP A 474 -2.90 -3.85 -34.03
CA ASP A 474 -3.58 -3.29 -35.20
C ASP A 474 -5.11 -3.32 -35.05
N ASP A 475 -5.67 -4.32 -34.37
CA ASP A 475 -7.09 -4.35 -33.99
C ASP A 475 -7.46 -3.23 -33.00
N ILE A 476 -6.68 -3.03 -31.93
CA ILE A 476 -6.89 -1.94 -30.96
C ILE A 476 -6.84 -0.57 -31.65
N LEU A 477 -5.90 -0.37 -32.56
CA LEU A 477 -5.74 0.89 -33.29
C LEU A 477 -6.82 1.11 -34.37
N ALA A 478 -7.56 0.07 -34.75
CA ALA A 478 -8.69 0.14 -35.68
C ALA A 478 -10.06 0.32 -34.97
N HIS A 479 -10.22 -0.22 -33.75
CA HIS A 479 -11.53 -0.34 -33.10
C HIS A 479 -11.66 0.33 -31.72
N GLY A 480 -10.56 0.59 -31.03
CA GLY A 480 -10.52 1.22 -29.70
C GLY A 480 -10.31 2.74 -29.70
N VAL A 481 -10.43 3.40 -30.86
CA VAL A 481 -10.13 4.82 -31.07
C VAL A 481 -11.31 5.52 -31.76
N ASP A 482 -11.67 6.72 -31.30
CA ASP A 482 -12.74 7.54 -31.89
C ASP A 482 -12.30 8.41 -33.09
N GLU A 483 -13.25 9.14 -33.68
CA GLU A 483 -12.99 10.06 -34.80
C GLU A 483 -12.09 11.27 -34.46
N ARG A 484 -11.87 11.57 -33.17
CA ARG A 484 -10.89 12.59 -32.74
C ARG A 484 -9.47 12.02 -32.75
N GLY A 485 -9.31 10.70 -32.68
CA GLY A 485 -8.05 10.02 -32.42
C GLY A 485 -7.77 9.81 -30.93
N VAL A 486 -8.82 9.72 -30.10
CA VAL A 486 -8.75 9.44 -28.66
C VAL A 486 -9.11 7.97 -28.42
N PHE A 487 -8.37 7.27 -27.55
CA PHE A 487 -8.77 5.93 -27.11
C PHE A 487 -10.05 6.01 -26.24
N THR A 488 -10.98 5.10 -26.44
CA THR A 488 -12.28 5.07 -25.74
C THR A 488 -12.45 3.79 -24.92
N GLN A 489 -13.36 3.80 -23.93
CA GLN A 489 -13.47 2.74 -22.92
C GLN A 489 -13.56 1.33 -23.51
N HIS A 490 -14.42 1.14 -24.50
CA HIS A 490 -14.63 -0.12 -25.20
C HIS A 490 -14.88 0.12 -26.68
N TYR A 491 -14.71 -0.91 -27.51
CA TYR A 491 -14.89 -0.77 -28.95
C TYR A 491 -16.29 -0.24 -29.30
N GLY A 492 -16.34 0.74 -30.20
CA GLY A 492 -17.58 1.36 -30.68
C GLY A 492 -18.19 2.46 -29.81
N THR A 493 -17.61 2.81 -28.65
CA THR A 493 -18.06 3.95 -27.83
C THR A 493 -17.24 5.22 -28.06
N THR A 494 -17.78 6.37 -27.63
CA THR A 494 -17.06 7.64 -27.47
C THR A 494 -16.73 7.99 -26.02
N ALA A 495 -17.19 7.18 -25.05
CA ALA A 495 -16.93 7.37 -23.63
C ALA A 495 -15.43 7.22 -23.28
N LEU A 496 -14.96 8.04 -22.35
CA LEU A 496 -13.57 8.03 -21.87
C LEU A 496 -13.43 7.14 -20.62
N ASP A 497 -12.25 6.53 -20.44
CA ASP A 497 -11.92 5.73 -19.26
C ASP A 497 -10.49 6.01 -18.79
N ALA A 498 -10.32 6.22 -17.48
CA ALA A 498 -9.05 6.58 -16.88
C ALA A 498 -7.99 5.46 -16.96
N SER A 499 -8.37 4.20 -17.15
CA SER A 499 -7.42 3.10 -17.36
C SER A 499 -6.58 3.25 -18.64
N LEU A 500 -7.01 4.08 -19.59
CA LEU A 500 -6.27 4.38 -20.81
C LEU A 500 -5.06 5.31 -20.57
N LEU A 501 -4.97 5.94 -19.39
CA LEU A 501 -3.75 6.60 -18.91
C LEU A 501 -2.58 5.62 -18.72
N LEU A 502 -2.84 4.32 -18.69
CA LEU A 502 -1.81 3.28 -18.62
C LEU A 502 -1.14 3.00 -19.96
N ALA A 503 -1.75 3.33 -21.10
CA ALA A 503 -1.19 3.10 -22.44
C ALA A 503 0.24 3.68 -22.63
N PRO A 504 0.56 4.93 -22.24
CA PRO A 504 1.93 5.45 -22.28
C PRO A 504 2.88 4.77 -21.28
N LEU A 505 2.38 4.34 -20.12
CA LEU A 505 3.19 3.70 -19.07
C LEU A 505 3.61 2.28 -19.47
N LEU A 506 2.65 1.51 -20.00
CA LEU A 506 2.82 0.14 -20.53
C LEU A 506 3.58 0.08 -21.86
N ARG A 507 3.91 1.25 -22.45
CA ARG A 507 4.62 1.42 -23.73
C ARG A 507 3.89 0.83 -24.93
N PHE A 508 2.55 0.92 -24.94
CA PHE A 508 1.72 0.47 -26.07
C PHE A 508 2.02 1.24 -27.35
N LEU A 509 2.23 2.56 -27.22
CA LEU A 509 2.68 3.47 -28.27
C LEU A 509 3.77 4.40 -27.69
N PRO A 510 4.57 5.06 -28.55
CA PRO A 510 5.48 6.13 -28.14
C PRO A 510 4.75 7.28 -27.41
N PRO A 511 5.36 7.96 -26.41
CA PRO A 511 4.71 9.07 -25.70
C PRO A 511 4.42 10.30 -26.57
N ASP A 512 5.09 10.44 -27.71
CA ASP A 512 4.86 11.47 -28.71
C ASP A 512 3.79 11.12 -29.76
N ASP A 513 3.25 9.89 -29.74
CA ASP A 513 2.14 9.49 -30.62
C ASP A 513 0.91 10.38 -30.39
N GLU A 514 0.36 10.92 -31.47
CA GLU A 514 -0.76 11.86 -31.41
C GLU A 514 -1.97 11.30 -30.65
N ARG A 515 -2.22 9.98 -30.73
CA ARG A 515 -3.33 9.31 -30.03
C ARG A 515 -3.10 9.25 -28.53
N ILE A 516 -1.87 8.98 -28.10
CA ILE A 516 -1.48 9.00 -26.69
C ILE A 516 -1.65 10.41 -26.13
N ARG A 517 -1.07 11.42 -26.80
CA ARG A 517 -1.19 12.82 -26.40
C ARG A 517 -2.65 13.28 -26.30
N LYS A 518 -3.46 12.98 -27.32
CA LYS A 518 -4.89 13.29 -27.35
C LYS A 518 -5.66 12.62 -26.21
N THR A 519 -5.41 11.34 -25.95
CA THR A 519 -6.12 10.57 -24.91
C THR A 519 -5.80 11.10 -23.51
N VAL A 520 -4.53 11.35 -23.19
CA VAL A 520 -4.13 11.90 -21.89
C VAL A 520 -4.73 13.30 -21.67
N MET A 521 -4.73 14.14 -22.70
CA MET A 521 -5.33 15.49 -22.63
C MET A 521 -6.86 15.45 -22.54
N ALA A 522 -7.54 14.60 -23.32
CA ALA A 522 -8.99 14.44 -23.25
C ALA A 522 -9.44 13.92 -21.87
N ILE A 523 -8.73 12.96 -21.27
CA ILE A 523 -9.02 12.51 -19.89
C ILE A 523 -8.78 13.65 -18.88
N ALA A 524 -7.70 14.42 -19.02
CA ALA A 524 -7.42 15.55 -18.13
C ALA A 524 -8.47 16.67 -18.21
N ASP A 525 -8.99 16.94 -19.42
CA ASP A 525 -9.82 18.11 -19.72
C ASP A 525 -11.33 17.80 -19.77
N GLU A 526 -11.73 16.54 -19.98
CA GLU A 526 -13.12 16.09 -20.15
C GLU A 526 -13.59 15.02 -19.13
N LEU A 527 -12.68 14.39 -18.37
CA LEU A 527 -12.97 13.32 -17.38
C LEU A 527 -12.53 13.70 -15.94
N THR A 528 -12.51 15.00 -15.61
CA THR A 528 -12.16 15.46 -14.26
C THR A 528 -13.27 16.27 -13.58
N VAL A 529 -13.39 16.11 -12.26
CA VAL A 529 -14.17 16.97 -11.37
C VAL A 529 -13.19 17.65 -10.41
N HIS A 530 -13.09 18.97 -10.48
CA HIS A 530 -12.10 19.76 -9.74
C HIS A 530 -10.66 19.19 -9.86
N ASP A 531 -10.19 18.96 -11.09
CA ASP A 531 -8.88 18.36 -11.44
C ASP A 531 -8.68 16.90 -10.99
N LEU A 532 -9.62 16.26 -10.27
CA LEU A 532 -9.55 14.86 -9.90
C LEU A 532 -10.26 13.98 -10.95
N VAL A 533 -9.62 12.89 -11.34
CA VAL A 533 -10.05 12.00 -12.43
C VAL A 533 -11.06 10.98 -11.92
N LEU A 534 -12.18 10.83 -12.64
CA LEU A 534 -13.17 9.75 -12.42
C LEU A 534 -12.72 8.47 -13.14
N ARG A 535 -13.15 7.27 -12.69
CA ARG A 535 -12.94 6.02 -13.47
C ARG A 535 -13.44 6.18 -14.91
N TYR A 536 -14.68 6.63 -15.01
CA TYR A 536 -15.46 6.94 -16.21
C TYR A 536 -16.66 7.82 -15.78
N LYS A 537 -17.58 8.17 -16.68
CA LYS A 537 -18.83 8.88 -16.32
C LYS A 537 -19.99 7.91 -16.18
N VAL A 538 -20.60 7.85 -15.00
CA VAL A 538 -21.72 6.94 -14.71
C VAL A 538 -22.94 7.22 -15.59
N ASP A 539 -23.21 8.48 -15.96
CA ASP A 539 -24.29 8.84 -16.89
C ASP A 539 -24.07 8.33 -18.34
N GLU A 540 -22.86 7.89 -18.70
CA GLU A 540 -22.51 7.44 -20.06
C GLU A 540 -22.46 5.91 -20.19
N ILE A 541 -22.50 5.14 -19.09
CA ILE A 541 -22.14 3.70 -19.01
C ILE A 541 -23.03 2.93 -18.02
N ASP A 542 -23.41 1.69 -18.33
CA ASP A 542 -24.04 0.76 -17.38
C ASP A 542 -22.97 -0.13 -16.69
N ASP A 543 -22.57 0.26 -15.48
CA ASP A 543 -21.63 -0.50 -14.64
C ASP A 543 -22.33 -1.55 -13.75
N GLY A 544 -23.67 -1.55 -13.73
CA GLY A 544 -24.52 -2.30 -12.82
C GLY A 544 -24.94 -1.57 -11.54
N PHE A 545 -24.66 -0.27 -11.38
CA PHE A 545 -24.97 0.53 -10.18
C PHE A 545 -25.77 1.80 -10.50
N SER A 546 -26.07 2.59 -9.46
CA SER A 546 -26.73 3.90 -9.61
C SER A 546 -26.33 4.83 -8.47
N GLY A 547 -25.90 6.05 -8.82
CA GLY A 547 -25.44 7.06 -7.88
C GLY A 547 -24.28 7.89 -8.42
N GLU A 548 -23.82 8.83 -7.62
CA GLU A 548 -22.53 9.49 -7.78
C GLU A 548 -21.42 8.61 -7.16
N GLU A 549 -20.18 8.85 -7.56
CA GLU A 549 -18.96 8.15 -7.12
C GLU A 549 -17.98 9.18 -6.55
N GLY A 550 -17.02 8.77 -5.71
CA GLY A 550 -15.85 9.60 -5.44
C GLY A 550 -14.97 9.73 -6.68
N SER A 551 -13.83 10.41 -6.53
CA SER A 551 -12.74 10.26 -7.50
C SER A 551 -11.82 9.14 -7.02
N PHE A 552 -11.72 8.04 -7.77
CA PHE A 552 -10.79 6.97 -7.44
C PHE A 552 -9.36 7.52 -7.55
N THR A 553 -8.71 7.72 -6.40
CA THR A 553 -7.50 8.55 -6.25
C THR A 553 -6.38 8.12 -7.19
N ILE A 554 -6.29 6.81 -7.45
CA ILE A 554 -5.33 6.21 -8.36
C ILE A 554 -5.37 6.81 -9.78
N CYS A 555 -6.55 7.07 -10.33
CA CYS A 555 -6.73 7.62 -11.68
C CYS A 555 -6.07 8.99 -11.82
N SER A 556 -6.09 9.79 -10.75
CA SER A 556 -5.44 11.09 -10.70
C SER A 556 -3.91 10.99 -10.61
N PHE A 557 -3.38 9.99 -9.90
CA PHE A 557 -1.94 9.71 -9.88
C PHE A 557 -1.45 9.13 -11.22
N TRP A 558 -2.24 8.26 -11.88
CA TRP A 558 -1.95 7.82 -13.25
C TRP A 558 -1.89 9.01 -14.22
N LEU A 559 -2.77 10.00 -14.06
CA LEU A 559 -2.73 11.21 -14.89
C LEU A 559 -1.46 12.02 -14.66
N VAL A 560 -0.95 12.13 -13.42
CA VAL A 560 0.39 12.72 -13.16
C VAL A 560 1.47 11.97 -13.93
N SER A 561 1.54 10.63 -13.80
CA SER A 561 2.57 9.84 -14.50
C SER A 561 2.45 9.94 -16.02
N ALA A 562 1.23 9.97 -16.57
CA ALA A 562 0.99 10.10 -18.01
C ALA A 562 1.32 11.50 -18.55
N LEU A 563 0.98 12.57 -17.81
CA LEU A 563 1.36 13.94 -18.15
C LEU A 563 2.88 14.12 -18.15
N CYS A 564 3.59 13.51 -17.19
CA CYS A 564 5.05 13.46 -17.19
C CYS A 564 5.61 12.81 -18.46
N GLU A 565 5.07 11.64 -18.85
CA GLU A 565 5.53 10.90 -20.04
C GLU A 565 5.25 11.65 -21.36
N ILE A 566 4.13 12.39 -21.46
CA ILE A 566 3.87 13.26 -22.62
C ILE A 566 4.51 14.66 -22.50
N GLY A 567 5.41 14.89 -21.53
CA GLY A 567 6.14 16.16 -21.38
C GLY A 567 5.32 17.36 -20.88
N GLU A 568 4.07 17.15 -20.45
CA GLU A 568 3.20 18.17 -19.83
C GLU A 568 3.57 18.40 -18.35
N PHE A 569 4.88 18.50 -18.07
CA PHE A 569 5.48 18.50 -16.74
C PHE A 569 4.83 19.51 -15.77
N GLU A 570 4.57 20.73 -16.25
CA GLU A 570 3.95 21.78 -15.44
C GLU A 570 2.50 21.45 -15.03
N ARG A 571 1.75 20.69 -15.85
CA ARG A 571 0.45 20.13 -15.43
C ARG A 571 0.67 19.04 -14.38
N ALA A 572 1.60 18.12 -14.63
CA ALA A 572 1.89 16.99 -13.76
C ALA A 572 2.32 17.42 -12.35
N ARG A 573 3.29 18.34 -12.24
CA ARG A 573 3.77 18.87 -10.95
C ARG A 573 2.67 19.55 -10.14
N ARG A 574 1.80 20.34 -10.78
CA ARG A 574 0.67 20.99 -10.08
C ARG A 574 -0.38 19.98 -9.61
N LEU A 575 -0.75 19.00 -10.44
CA LEU A 575 -1.68 17.95 -10.05
C LEU A 575 -1.09 17.07 -8.92
N CYS A 576 0.19 16.71 -9.01
CA CYS A 576 0.89 15.96 -7.97
C CYS A 576 0.90 16.72 -6.63
N ALA A 577 1.27 18.02 -6.65
CA ALA A 577 1.24 18.87 -5.46
C ALA A 577 -0.18 18.99 -4.86
N LYS A 578 -1.23 19.02 -5.70
CA LYS A 578 -2.63 19.02 -5.26
C LYS A 578 -3.02 17.70 -4.61
N LEU A 579 -2.71 16.57 -5.24
CA LEU A 579 -2.98 15.23 -4.68
C LEU A 579 -2.28 15.04 -3.33
N LEU A 580 -0.99 15.42 -3.24
CA LEU A 580 -0.24 15.38 -1.98
C LEU A 580 -0.83 16.28 -0.88
N SER A 581 -1.62 17.30 -1.21
CA SER A 581 -2.32 18.14 -0.22
C SER A 581 -3.61 17.53 0.32
N PHE A 582 -4.14 16.47 -0.30
CA PHE A 582 -5.30 15.71 0.21
C PHE A 582 -4.91 14.56 1.16
N ALA A 583 -3.62 14.30 1.40
CA ALA A 583 -3.18 13.27 2.32
C ALA A 583 -3.81 13.44 3.72
N GLY A 584 -4.19 12.35 4.38
CA GLY A 584 -4.63 12.42 5.78
C GLY A 584 -3.51 12.97 6.69
N PRO A 585 -3.81 13.41 7.92
CA PRO A 585 -2.81 13.99 8.85
C PRO A 585 -1.59 13.08 9.10
N LEU A 586 -1.72 11.78 8.85
CA LEU A 586 -0.66 10.76 8.99
C LEU A 586 0.01 10.35 7.67
N GLN A 587 -0.23 11.12 6.58
CA GLN A 587 0.23 10.87 5.20
C GLN A 587 -0.27 9.54 4.59
N LEU A 588 -1.44 9.06 5.03
CA LEU A 588 -2.15 7.89 4.51
C LEU A 588 -3.21 8.30 3.49
N TYR A 589 -3.59 7.36 2.61
CA TYR A 589 -4.68 7.52 1.64
C TYR A 589 -5.68 6.37 1.69
N ALA A 590 -6.94 6.72 1.48
CA ALA A 590 -7.98 5.75 1.13
C ALA A 590 -7.95 5.45 -0.38
N GLU A 591 -8.92 4.65 -0.79
CA GLU A 591 -9.27 4.34 -2.17
C GLU A 591 -9.65 5.62 -2.94
N GLU A 592 -10.64 6.37 -2.44
CA GLU A 592 -11.24 7.51 -3.14
C GLU A 592 -11.13 8.82 -2.37
N ILE A 593 -11.24 9.94 -3.09
CA ILE A 593 -11.38 11.29 -2.54
C ILE A 593 -12.64 11.92 -3.13
N ASP A 594 -13.50 12.47 -2.26
CA ASP A 594 -14.59 13.37 -2.65
C ASP A 594 -14.01 14.63 -3.32
N PRO A 595 -14.29 14.90 -4.61
CA PRO A 595 -13.68 16.02 -5.33
C PRO A 595 -14.18 17.40 -4.88
N HIS A 596 -15.29 17.46 -4.14
CA HIS A 596 -15.87 18.71 -3.62
C HIS A 596 -15.45 19.02 -2.19
N THR A 597 -15.27 18.01 -1.34
CA THR A 597 -14.92 18.20 0.08
C THR A 597 -13.48 17.82 0.45
N GLY A 598 -12.81 17.01 -0.37
CA GLY A 598 -11.51 16.42 -0.05
C GLY A 598 -11.58 15.29 0.98
N GLN A 599 -12.77 14.82 1.36
CA GLN A 599 -12.93 13.71 2.29
C GLN A 599 -12.50 12.38 1.66
N HIS A 600 -11.78 11.57 2.42
CA HIS A 600 -11.43 10.21 2.03
C HIS A 600 -12.67 9.29 2.07
N LEU A 601 -12.79 8.44 1.06
CA LEU A 601 -13.87 7.50 0.79
C LEU A 601 -13.29 6.14 0.33
N GLY A 602 -14.11 5.09 0.33
CA GLY A 602 -13.67 3.71 0.09
C GLY A 602 -12.70 3.17 1.16
N ASN A 603 -12.03 2.06 0.85
CA ASN A 603 -11.21 1.30 1.80
C ASN A 603 -9.89 1.98 2.20
N PHE A 604 -9.33 1.60 3.36
CA PHE A 604 -8.23 2.34 3.99
C PHE A 604 -7.28 1.48 4.86
N PRO A 605 -5.95 1.78 4.85
CA PRO A 605 -5.26 2.51 3.79
C PRO A 605 -5.26 1.66 2.50
N GLN A 606 -5.33 2.30 1.33
CA GLN A 606 -5.39 1.61 0.04
C GLN A 606 -3.98 1.40 -0.54
N ALA A 607 -3.58 0.14 -0.75
CA ALA A 607 -2.31 -0.21 -1.39
C ALA A 607 -2.19 0.40 -2.80
N PHE A 608 -3.24 0.24 -3.62
CA PHE A 608 -3.22 0.64 -5.03
C PHE A 608 -3.02 2.16 -5.20
N THR A 609 -3.66 2.98 -4.36
CA THR A 609 -3.43 4.44 -4.28
C THR A 609 -1.99 4.77 -3.88
N HIS A 610 -1.45 4.11 -2.85
CA HIS A 610 -0.07 4.33 -2.39
C HIS A 610 0.99 3.90 -3.42
N LEU A 611 0.73 2.86 -4.23
CA LEU A 611 1.61 2.45 -5.34
C LEU A 611 1.66 3.48 -6.46
N ALA A 612 0.49 3.98 -6.89
CA ALA A 612 0.43 5.01 -7.92
C ALA A 612 1.01 6.35 -7.45
N LEU A 613 0.84 6.71 -6.17
CA LEU A 613 1.52 7.85 -5.56
C LEU A 613 3.05 7.74 -5.70
N ILE A 614 3.64 6.59 -5.33
CA ILE A 614 5.10 6.38 -5.42
C ILE A 614 5.58 6.61 -6.86
N ASN A 615 4.91 6.01 -7.84
CA ASN A 615 5.22 6.16 -9.25
C ASN A 615 5.12 7.64 -9.71
N ALA A 616 3.98 8.29 -9.47
CA ALA A 616 3.72 9.67 -9.86
C ALA A 616 4.71 10.66 -9.24
N VAL A 617 5.05 10.49 -7.96
CA VAL A 617 6.02 11.32 -7.25
C VAL A 617 7.43 11.12 -7.79
N LEU A 618 7.86 9.88 -8.04
CA LEU A 618 9.18 9.60 -8.64
C LEU A 618 9.27 10.11 -10.09
N HIS A 619 8.19 10.02 -10.88
CA HIS A 619 8.13 10.60 -12.23
C HIS A 619 8.33 12.11 -12.23
N VAL A 620 7.67 12.85 -11.32
CA VAL A 620 7.83 14.31 -11.21
C VAL A 620 9.23 14.68 -10.69
N ILE A 621 9.74 14.00 -9.67
CA ILE A 621 11.08 14.28 -9.11
C ILE A 621 12.19 14.06 -10.15
N ARG A 622 12.16 12.94 -10.88
CA ARG A 622 13.14 12.65 -11.94
C ARG A 622 13.22 13.78 -12.97
N ILE A 623 12.08 14.28 -13.41
CA ILE A 623 12.03 15.37 -14.40
C ILE A 623 12.53 16.69 -13.78
N GLU A 624 12.26 16.96 -12.50
CA GLU A 624 12.84 18.12 -11.79
C GLU A 624 14.36 18.05 -11.68
N GLU A 625 14.93 16.87 -11.44
CA GLU A 625 16.37 16.64 -11.40
C GLU A 625 17.01 16.77 -12.79
N GLU A 626 16.40 16.17 -13.83
CA GLU A 626 16.83 16.31 -15.23
C GLU A 626 16.82 17.77 -15.71
N HIS A 627 15.77 18.55 -15.39
CA HIS A 627 15.71 19.98 -15.70
C HIS A 627 16.74 20.81 -14.91
N GLN A 628 17.01 20.49 -13.64
CA GLN A 628 18.05 21.18 -12.86
C GLN A 628 19.46 20.87 -13.37
N LEU A 629 19.73 19.64 -13.82
CA LEU A 629 20.99 19.28 -14.47
C LEU A 629 21.18 20.03 -15.78
N PHE A 630 20.14 20.16 -16.61
CA PHE A 630 20.18 20.98 -17.82
C PHE A 630 20.48 22.46 -17.51
N LEU A 631 19.79 23.04 -16.53
CA LEU A 631 19.95 24.44 -16.12
C LEU A 631 21.27 24.75 -15.37
N THR A 632 22.04 23.73 -14.98
CA THR A 632 23.36 23.89 -14.35
C THR A 632 24.53 23.48 -15.26
N ALA A 633 24.26 22.78 -16.38
CA ALA A 633 25.26 22.47 -17.40
C ALA A 633 25.64 23.70 -18.26
N GLU A 634 24.72 24.64 -18.46
CA GLU A 634 25.05 25.98 -18.97
C GLU A 634 25.21 26.98 -17.79
N PRO A 635 26.27 27.82 -17.74
CA PRO A 635 27.09 28.25 -18.87
C PRO A 635 28.60 28.02 -18.67
N ALA A 636 29.12 26.86 -19.11
CA ALA A 636 30.57 26.64 -19.25
C ALA A 636 31.13 26.97 -20.65
N ALA A 637 30.28 26.94 -21.69
CA ALA A 637 30.70 26.93 -23.10
C ALA A 637 30.73 28.29 -23.82
N LEU A 638 30.36 29.39 -23.15
CA LEU A 638 30.16 30.72 -23.80
C LEU A 638 31.23 31.79 -23.46
N ASN A 639 32.24 31.47 -22.64
CA ASN A 639 33.31 32.41 -22.25
C ASN A 639 34.71 32.00 -22.77
N ALA A 640 34.78 31.49 -24.01
CA ALA A 640 36.03 31.07 -24.66
C ALA A 640 36.12 31.56 -26.12
N GLY A 641 35.67 32.79 -26.39
CA GLY A 641 35.36 33.23 -27.77
C GLY A 641 35.79 34.65 -28.19
N GLU A 642 36.52 35.44 -27.40
CA GLU A 642 36.85 36.81 -27.84
C GLU A 642 38.14 37.44 -27.26
N VAL A 643 39.32 36.97 -27.69
CA VAL A 643 40.53 37.82 -27.82
C VAL A 643 41.35 37.39 -29.05
N LEU A 644 41.37 38.22 -30.09
CA LEU A 644 42.37 38.18 -31.18
C LEU A 644 43.02 39.55 -31.28
N GLY A 645 44.33 39.66 -31.04
CA GLY A 645 44.95 40.99 -30.86
C GLY A 645 46.47 41.09 -30.74
N ARG A 646 47.19 40.78 -31.83
CA ARG A 646 48.48 41.38 -32.26
C ARG A 646 49.83 41.03 -31.58
N ASP A 647 50.86 41.11 -32.43
CA ASP A 647 52.32 41.26 -32.22
C ASP A 647 53.04 40.16 -31.38
N GLY A 648 54.34 39.83 -31.53
CA GLY A 648 55.38 40.22 -32.50
C GLY A 648 56.77 40.36 -31.83
N ASP A 649 57.90 39.85 -32.34
CA ASP A 649 58.16 38.94 -33.48
C ASP A 649 59.61 38.36 -33.41
N ASP A 650 60.02 37.49 -34.34
CA ASP A 650 61.39 36.94 -34.62
C ASP A 650 62.07 36.00 -33.57
N GLY A 651 62.98 35.11 -34.04
CA GLY A 651 63.93 34.36 -33.16
C GLY A 651 64.41 32.98 -33.65
N ALA A 652 65.73 32.76 -33.76
CA ALA A 652 66.36 31.51 -34.21
C ALA A 652 67.45 30.99 -33.25
N GLY A 653 67.87 29.71 -33.36
CA GLY A 653 69.07 29.19 -32.68
C GLY A 653 69.18 27.66 -32.63
N GLU A 654 70.37 27.12 -32.91
CA GLU A 654 70.69 25.68 -32.85
C GLU A 654 71.62 25.32 -31.67
N SER A 655 71.67 24.02 -31.33
CA SER A 655 72.82 23.30 -30.72
C SER A 655 73.19 23.53 -29.24
N GLY A 656 73.79 22.50 -28.62
CA GLY A 656 74.37 22.56 -27.27
C GLY A 656 74.41 21.20 -26.55
N GLU A 657 75.59 20.56 -26.50
CA GLU A 657 75.82 19.27 -25.81
C GLU A 657 75.96 19.42 -24.28
N ALA A 658 75.61 18.38 -23.52
CA ALA A 658 76.46 17.80 -22.46
C ALA A 658 75.90 16.44 -21.97
N ALA A 659 76.76 15.55 -21.48
CA ALA A 659 76.40 14.24 -20.95
C ALA A 659 76.75 14.11 -19.45
N VAL A 660 76.27 13.03 -18.78
CA VAL A 660 77.04 12.17 -17.84
C VAL A 660 76.15 11.05 -17.22
N HIS A 661 76.70 9.83 -17.15
CA HIS A 661 76.44 8.64 -16.28
C HIS A 661 75.09 8.42 -15.53
N THR A 662 74.57 7.20 -15.30
CA THR A 662 74.96 5.81 -15.68
C THR A 662 73.82 4.79 -15.44
N THR A 663 73.51 3.96 -16.46
CA THR A 663 73.53 2.47 -16.43
C THR A 663 72.70 1.66 -15.40
N THR A 664 71.63 0.97 -15.88
CA THR A 664 71.10 -0.39 -15.48
C THR A 664 70.50 -0.65 -14.08
N ALA A 665 69.64 -1.67 -13.83
CA ALA A 665 68.70 -2.47 -14.65
C ALA A 665 67.79 -3.39 -13.77
N HIS A 666 66.77 -4.01 -14.39
CA HIS A 666 65.96 -5.19 -13.98
C HIS A 666 66.78 -6.48 -13.72
N PRO A 667 66.21 -7.65 -13.29
CA PRO A 667 64.81 -8.03 -12.98
C PRO A 667 64.61 -8.83 -11.65
N ASP A 668 63.45 -9.49 -11.57
CA ASP A 668 62.83 -10.38 -10.55
C ASP A 668 63.57 -11.70 -10.18
N ASP A 669 63.29 -12.22 -8.96
CA ASP A 669 63.35 -13.62 -8.46
C ASP A 669 63.06 -13.64 -6.91
N VAL A 670 62.58 -14.68 -6.20
CA VAL A 670 61.63 -15.80 -6.47
C VAL A 670 61.21 -16.50 -5.13
N ASP A 671 60.15 -17.35 -5.13
CA ASP A 671 59.71 -18.35 -4.11
C ASP A 671 59.35 -18.02 -2.63
N ASP A 672 58.04 -18.13 -2.34
CA ASP A 672 57.37 -19.07 -1.39
C ASP A 672 57.62 -19.08 0.16
N VAL A 673 56.90 -19.98 0.86
CA VAL A 673 56.90 -20.41 2.29
C VAL A 673 55.76 -19.84 3.18
N THR A 674 54.55 -20.36 2.94
CA THR A 674 53.55 -20.89 3.90
C THR A 674 53.31 -20.28 5.31
N ARG A 675 52.02 -19.95 5.57
CA ARG A 675 51.10 -20.23 6.73
C ARG A 675 51.61 -21.12 7.90
N PRO A 676 50.96 -21.15 9.11
CA PRO A 676 49.59 -20.69 9.52
C PRO A 676 49.62 -19.76 10.77
N VAL A 677 48.55 -19.35 11.52
CA VAL A 677 47.38 -20.04 12.14
C VAL A 677 46.18 -19.07 12.34
N ALA A 678 44.98 -19.66 12.47
CA ALA A 678 43.63 -19.09 12.61
C ALA A 678 43.35 -18.48 14.04
N PRO A 679 42.12 -18.02 14.41
CA PRO A 679 40.79 -18.32 13.85
C PRO A 679 40.47 -17.66 12.50
#